data_AF-A0A2S7XWM4-F1
#
_entry.id   AF-A0A2S7XWM4-F1
#
_cell.length_a   1.000
_cell.length_b   1.000
_cell.length_c   1.000
_cell.angle_alpha   90.00
_cell.angle_beta   90.00
_cell.angle_gamma   90.00
#
_symmetry.space_group_name_H-M   'P 1'
#
loop_
_entity.id
_entity.type
_entity.pdbx_description
1 polymer ?
#
loop_
_entity_poly.entity_id
_entity_poly.type
_entity_poly.pdbx_seq_one_letter_code
_entity_poly.pdbx_strand_id
1 'polypeptide(L)'
;MVWLPWSPLGCLAAFFAVLDVCQAHNPKDNPEYYVFRGDSRSPEEIRDAGGFLPDPDATSYTQPTTFSLDNHVNGRTGSTAYVSTSAEFGQAARNFAGPGNFVYRIHVTPNMINVNEALPRSNPYPRQEEASALGGIPWTAVEGWLLLEEDPEFETSSDYLDDASADRFTARYAAEFADQFEPNRAYDDSGLGGPARQTRADPQVVLLAAQPPDEAQLLGAATTFMNNHALAVGWTENQAFPYTPPTPPASTEPVAMESFDVANISGGEMEDLAAGRFNNLDCPGLRSSLTFFDYKMLPQRHMPRAASIALHSRDDNKGSKITVDVCKNDPLNPPCTTVEAPRRHCVAVPEEYKDVVSGVRTHEADSICRFYLEPNCKGEYFEAGAKTVDIYTTRSKFNDKVASLLCDTAKPRAAPTHWEWTSQSQERLCSRLDKLSLEFKLANYQGSGTYDKIKLGFEDAGQKVHVITEGPSAGYETLQDINIQDVFGLDTVALAQIKRVRLLDELTDWTFGGDAWNIIGFTLRGRCAGSGINIVLDKFSSLNKELQAHPDEPGRFQYNRDWEVWADNVSPHDWVAKPLCSHFSSMSVNLHIADANWAGTDDSLYAKVGKGRFLITRHPSRREVFTTDISVPKAYETKHVAVADVASVGIASEGGHDAALPKEVTVYGFCSGTYTALSVKQEIKDWLYDGQTLNIALAPDKWVKV
;
A
#
# COMPACT_ATOMS: atom_id res chain seq x y z
N MET A 1 -10.43 -12.96 -55.24
CA MET A 1 -10.03 -13.77 -54.08
C MET A 1 -8.77 -13.15 -53.49
N VAL A 2 -8.93 -12.43 -52.37
CA VAL A 2 -7.81 -12.04 -51.50
C VAL A 2 -8.34 -12.26 -50.08
N TRP A 3 -7.74 -13.19 -49.36
CA TRP A 3 -8.02 -13.48 -47.96
C TRP A 3 -7.45 -12.36 -47.07
N LEU A 4 -8.27 -11.76 -46.21
CA LEU A 4 -7.84 -10.89 -45.11
C LEU A 4 -7.81 -11.72 -43.81
N PRO A 5 -6.76 -11.62 -42.97
CA PRO A 5 -6.64 -12.46 -41.79
C PRO A 5 -7.40 -11.85 -40.62
N TRP A 6 -8.54 -12.43 -40.28
CA TRP A 6 -9.13 -12.29 -38.94
C TRP A 6 -8.37 -13.23 -38.01
N SER A 7 -7.29 -12.75 -37.41
CA SER A 7 -6.64 -13.42 -36.28
C SER A 7 -6.66 -12.50 -35.06
N PRO A 8 -6.85 -13.04 -33.84
CA PRO A 8 -6.89 -12.27 -32.59
C PRO A 8 -5.61 -11.44 -32.35
N LEU A 9 -4.50 -11.82 -32.98
CA LEU A 9 -3.22 -11.09 -32.97
C LEU A 9 -3.30 -9.73 -33.70
N GLY A 10 -4.12 -9.60 -34.75
CA GLY A 10 -4.30 -8.34 -35.48
C GLY A 10 -5.09 -7.29 -34.68
N CYS A 11 -6.09 -7.73 -33.91
CA CYS A 11 -6.83 -6.87 -32.99
C CYS A 11 -5.98 -6.47 -31.77
N LEU A 12 -5.12 -7.37 -31.27
CA LEU A 12 -4.15 -7.06 -30.20
C LEU A 12 -3.13 -6.01 -30.65
N ALA A 13 -2.59 -6.12 -31.86
CA ALA A 13 -1.62 -5.16 -32.39
C ALA A 13 -2.23 -3.75 -32.61
N ALA A 14 -3.47 -3.68 -33.10
CA ALA A 14 -4.18 -2.41 -33.22
C ALA A 14 -4.55 -1.80 -31.85
N PHE A 15 -4.85 -2.63 -30.85
CA PHE A 15 -5.14 -2.20 -29.48
C PHE A 15 -3.88 -1.71 -28.74
N PHE A 16 -2.73 -2.36 -28.93
CA PHE A 16 -1.44 -1.87 -28.42
C PHE A 16 -1.00 -0.57 -29.11
N ALA A 17 -1.25 -0.40 -30.41
CA ALA A 17 -0.97 0.87 -31.09
C ALA A 17 -1.86 2.02 -30.59
N VAL A 18 -3.11 1.74 -30.17
CA VAL A 18 -3.99 2.71 -29.52
C VAL A 18 -3.55 2.99 -28.07
N LEU A 19 -3.05 1.99 -27.34
CA LEU A 19 -2.49 2.15 -25.99
C LEU A 19 -1.19 2.96 -25.99
N ASP A 20 -0.27 2.76 -26.94
CA ASP A 20 0.96 3.56 -27.07
C ASP A 20 0.65 5.03 -27.42
N VAL A 21 -0.37 5.28 -28.26
CA VAL A 21 -0.79 6.64 -28.62
C VAL A 21 -1.57 7.31 -27.47
N CYS A 22 -2.24 6.55 -26.60
CA CYS A 22 -2.92 7.07 -25.40
C CYS A 22 -2.01 7.21 -24.17
N GLN A 23 -0.94 6.40 -24.04
CA GLN A 23 0.07 6.55 -22.97
C GLN A 23 0.94 7.79 -23.17
N ALA A 24 1.07 8.29 -24.40
CA ALA A 24 1.82 9.51 -24.70
C ALA A 24 1.19 10.80 -24.11
N HIS A 25 0.06 10.75 -23.38
CA HIS A 25 -0.64 11.90 -22.80
C HIS A 25 -1.04 11.72 -21.31
N ASN A 26 -0.26 10.98 -20.51
CA ASN A 26 -0.50 10.89 -19.05
C ASN A 26 -0.04 12.19 -18.33
N PRO A 27 -0.94 12.98 -17.70
CA PRO A 27 -0.58 14.21 -16.97
C PRO A 27 0.43 13.98 -15.84
N LYS A 28 0.46 12.77 -15.25
CA LYS A 28 1.37 12.44 -14.15
C LYS A 28 2.85 12.35 -14.56
N ASP A 29 3.13 12.15 -15.84
CA ASP A 29 4.50 11.98 -16.35
C ASP A 29 4.93 13.16 -17.24
N ASN A 30 4.03 14.13 -17.47
CA ASN A 30 4.34 15.34 -18.24
C ASN A 30 4.63 16.51 -17.27
N PRO A 31 5.88 17.03 -17.25
CA PRO A 31 6.27 18.15 -16.38
C PRO A 31 5.54 19.46 -16.65
N GLU A 32 4.79 19.57 -17.74
CA GLU A 32 3.95 20.75 -18.00
C GLU A 32 2.70 20.80 -17.10
N TYR A 33 2.25 19.66 -16.54
CA TYR A 33 1.01 19.56 -15.77
C TYR A 33 1.16 19.79 -14.28
N TYR A 34 2.38 19.88 -13.78
CA TYR A 34 2.63 20.07 -12.35
C TYR A 34 3.74 21.08 -12.09
N VAL A 35 3.68 21.64 -10.89
CA VAL A 35 4.68 22.55 -10.31
C VAL A 35 4.98 22.09 -8.89
N PHE A 36 6.07 22.61 -8.34
CA PHE A 36 6.56 22.28 -7.01
C PHE A 36 6.52 23.48 -6.09
N ARG A 37 6.26 23.24 -4.81
CA ARG A 37 6.34 24.26 -3.77
C ARG A 37 7.06 23.71 -2.55
N GLY A 38 8.15 24.37 -2.15
CA GLY A 38 8.76 24.14 -0.84
C GLY A 38 8.00 24.89 0.25
N ASP A 39 7.69 24.22 1.36
CA ASP A 39 6.99 24.81 2.50
C ASP A 39 7.36 24.08 3.79
N SER A 40 7.44 24.79 4.92
CA SER A 40 7.73 24.19 6.23
C SER A 40 6.47 23.63 6.92
N ARG A 41 5.28 24.05 6.48
CA ARG A 41 4.01 23.53 7.02
C ARG A 41 3.78 22.10 6.56
N SER A 42 3.27 21.29 7.47
CA SER A 42 2.90 19.90 7.24
C SER A 42 1.68 19.75 6.32
N PRO A 43 1.50 18.58 5.69
CA PRO A 43 0.34 18.30 4.84
C PRO A 43 -0.99 18.51 5.57
N GLU A 44 -1.05 18.17 6.86
CA GLU A 44 -2.22 18.40 7.70
C GLU A 44 -2.52 19.89 7.88
N GLU A 45 -1.51 20.71 8.13
CA GLU A 45 -1.67 22.16 8.26
C GLU A 45 -2.13 22.81 6.94
N ILE A 46 -1.58 22.36 5.81
CA ILE A 46 -1.99 22.85 4.48
C ILE A 46 -3.42 22.41 4.16
N ARG A 47 -3.78 21.15 4.45
CA ARG A 47 -5.15 20.65 4.29
C ARG A 47 -6.12 21.45 5.15
N ASP A 48 -5.82 21.65 6.43
CA ASP A 48 -6.71 22.32 7.38
C ASP A 48 -6.88 23.81 7.03
N ALA A 49 -5.89 24.42 6.38
CA ALA A 49 -5.99 25.75 5.78
C ALA A 49 -6.82 25.80 4.48
N GLY A 50 -7.23 24.65 3.93
CA GLY A 50 -7.94 24.55 2.66
C GLY A 50 -7.04 24.54 1.43
N GLY A 51 -5.72 24.47 1.62
CA GLY A 51 -4.70 24.53 0.57
C GLY A 51 -3.64 25.60 0.84
N PHE A 52 -2.88 25.98 -0.17
CA PHE A 52 -1.93 27.08 -0.08
C PHE A 52 -2.64 28.40 -0.33
N LEU A 53 -2.84 29.18 0.73
CA LEU A 53 -3.45 30.50 0.64
C LEU A 53 -2.43 31.60 0.95
N PRO A 54 -2.59 32.80 0.36
CA PRO A 54 -1.88 33.99 0.82
C PRO A 54 -2.09 34.20 2.32
N ASP A 55 -1.04 34.59 3.02
CA ASP A 55 -1.05 34.73 4.48
C ASP A 55 -2.21 35.66 4.92
N PRO A 56 -3.23 35.15 5.64
CA PRO A 56 -4.42 35.93 5.97
C PRO A 56 -4.14 37.04 7.00
N ASP A 57 -3.08 36.91 7.79
CA ASP A 57 -2.71 37.87 8.83
C ASP A 57 -1.77 38.96 8.29
N ALA A 58 -0.99 38.64 7.24
CA ALA A 58 -0.07 39.58 6.61
C ALA A 58 -0.63 40.26 5.35
N THR A 59 -1.61 39.66 4.65
CA THR A 59 -2.10 40.15 3.36
C THR A 59 -3.21 41.18 3.50
N SER A 60 -2.95 42.41 3.04
CA SER A 60 -3.93 43.50 3.05
C SER A 60 -4.61 43.68 1.69
N TYR A 61 -5.75 43.03 1.48
CA TYR A 61 -6.51 43.13 0.22
C TYR A 61 -7.14 44.51 -0.05
N THR A 62 -7.01 45.46 0.89
CA THR A 62 -7.40 46.86 0.69
C THR A 62 -6.31 47.70 0.05
N GLN A 63 -5.07 47.20 -0.02
CA GLN A 63 -3.95 47.85 -0.70
C GLN A 63 -3.89 47.37 -2.16
N PRO A 64 -4.05 48.23 -3.16
CA PRO A 64 -4.04 47.79 -4.56
C PRO A 64 -2.74 47.08 -4.96
N THR A 65 -1.61 47.52 -4.39
CA THR A 65 -0.28 46.96 -4.64
C THR A 65 -0.14 45.48 -4.27
N THR A 66 -1.02 44.94 -3.43
CA THR A 66 -1.10 43.50 -3.06
C THR A 66 -1.37 42.61 -4.27
N PHE A 67 -2.00 43.14 -5.32
CA PHE A 67 -2.32 42.41 -6.55
C PHE A 67 -1.28 42.59 -7.66
N SER A 68 -0.24 43.41 -7.45
CA SER A 68 0.83 43.58 -8.43
C SER A 68 1.75 42.36 -8.47
N LEU A 69 1.80 41.68 -9.62
CA LEU A 69 2.71 40.55 -9.83
C LEU A 69 4.18 41.01 -9.79
N ASP A 70 4.47 42.22 -10.30
CA ASP A 70 5.81 42.81 -10.23
C ASP A 70 6.26 43.03 -8.79
N ASN A 71 5.37 43.52 -7.92
CA ASN A 71 5.69 43.73 -6.51
C ASN A 71 5.88 42.41 -5.76
N HIS A 72 5.09 41.38 -6.10
CA HIS A 72 5.23 40.03 -5.57
C HIS A 72 6.62 39.44 -5.86
N VAL A 73 6.96 39.34 -7.15
CA VAL A 73 8.20 38.69 -7.60
C VAL A 73 9.45 39.45 -7.12
N ASN A 74 9.38 40.78 -7.03
CA ASN A 74 10.50 41.60 -6.56
C ASN A 74 10.52 41.82 -5.04
N GLY A 75 9.59 41.23 -4.28
CA GLY A 75 9.49 41.41 -2.82
C GLY A 75 9.33 42.87 -2.39
N ARG A 76 8.72 43.72 -3.23
CA ARG A 76 8.56 45.17 -2.95
C ARG A 76 7.46 45.43 -1.92
N THR A 77 6.62 44.44 -1.69
CA THR A 77 5.55 44.41 -0.69
C THR A 77 5.68 43.14 0.12
N GLY A 78 5.54 43.21 1.45
CA GLY A 78 5.77 42.07 2.34
C GLY A 78 4.89 40.85 2.03
N SER A 79 3.56 41.00 2.09
CA SER A 79 2.60 39.95 1.69
C SER A 79 1.74 40.39 0.51
N THR A 80 1.37 39.44 -0.33
CA THR A 80 0.71 39.67 -1.62
C THR A 80 -0.44 38.67 -1.83
N ALA A 81 -1.28 38.88 -2.84
CA ALA A 81 -2.36 37.96 -3.18
C ALA A 81 -1.91 36.67 -3.90
N TYR A 82 -0.60 36.43 -4.04
CA TYR A 82 -0.05 35.32 -4.81
C TYR A 82 0.60 34.25 -3.93
N VAL A 83 0.55 33.01 -4.41
CA VAL A 83 1.33 31.88 -3.90
C VAL A 83 2.33 31.44 -4.97
N SER A 84 3.63 31.50 -4.64
CA SER A 84 4.70 31.09 -5.55
C SER A 84 4.84 29.56 -5.61
N THR A 85 5.08 29.06 -6.83
CA THR A 85 5.46 27.68 -7.13
C THR A 85 6.54 27.69 -8.21
N SER A 86 7.23 26.58 -8.43
CA SER A 86 8.30 26.45 -9.42
C SER A 86 8.03 25.27 -10.34
N ALA A 87 8.27 25.40 -11.64
CA ALA A 87 8.30 24.23 -12.52
C ALA A 87 9.51 23.31 -12.25
N GLU A 88 10.49 23.78 -11.48
CA GLU A 88 11.75 23.10 -11.20
C GLU A 88 11.74 22.51 -9.79
N PHE A 89 11.79 21.17 -9.70
CA PHE A 89 11.80 20.47 -8.41
C PHE A 89 12.93 20.96 -7.50
N GLY A 90 14.13 21.12 -8.05
CA GLY A 90 15.29 21.52 -7.26
C GLY A 90 15.22 22.95 -6.74
N GLN A 91 14.50 23.85 -7.41
CA GLN A 91 14.26 25.20 -6.88
C GLN A 91 13.38 25.10 -5.62
N ALA A 92 12.27 24.37 -5.69
CA ALA A 92 11.42 24.12 -4.53
C ALA A 92 12.17 23.41 -3.40
N ALA A 93 12.98 22.41 -3.73
CA ALA A 93 13.69 21.59 -2.75
C ALA A 93 14.86 22.33 -2.08
N ARG A 94 15.77 22.91 -2.86
CA ARG A 94 17.02 23.52 -2.38
C ARG A 94 16.85 24.94 -1.85
N ASN A 95 16.01 25.74 -2.50
CA ASN A 95 15.94 27.18 -2.23
C ASN A 95 14.76 27.57 -1.34
N PHE A 96 13.72 26.73 -1.25
CA PHE A 96 12.47 27.09 -0.55
C PHE A 96 12.01 26.13 0.54
N ALA A 97 12.39 24.84 0.48
CA ALA A 97 12.14 23.89 1.55
C ALA A 97 13.38 23.68 2.43
N GLY A 98 14.45 23.10 1.89
CA GLY A 98 15.57 22.62 2.69
C GLY A 98 15.24 21.35 3.50
N PRO A 99 16.24 20.74 4.16
CA PRO A 99 16.05 19.52 4.93
C PRO A 99 15.11 19.74 6.11
N GLY A 100 14.28 18.75 6.41
CA GLY A 100 13.26 18.78 7.46
C GLY A 100 11.96 19.48 7.09
N ASN A 101 11.85 20.03 5.86
CA ASN A 101 10.65 20.67 5.33
C ASN A 101 10.09 19.89 4.13
N PHE A 102 8.93 20.32 3.62
CA PHE A 102 8.20 19.58 2.59
C PHE A 102 8.33 20.21 1.21
N VAL A 103 8.38 19.36 0.18
CA VAL A 103 8.14 19.76 -1.20
C VAL A 103 6.81 19.16 -1.65
N TYR A 104 5.89 20.02 -2.07
CA TYR A 104 4.60 19.62 -2.59
C TYR A 104 4.64 19.61 -4.11
N ARG A 105 4.08 18.57 -4.71
CA ARG A 105 3.80 18.50 -6.15
C ARG A 105 2.35 18.87 -6.35
N ILE A 106 2.11 19.85 -7.22
CA ILE A 106 0.84 20.56 -7.36
C ILE A 106 0.45 20.56 -8.83
N HIS A 107 -0.79 20.20 -9.12
CA HIS A 107 -1.36 20.30 -10.45
C HIS A 107 -1.43 21.76 -10.90
N VAL A 108 -1.02 22.05 -12.13
CA VAL A 108 -1.10 23.39 -12.70
C VAL A 108 -2.56 23.80 -12.85
N THR A 109 -2.96 24.87 -12.15
CA THR A 109 -4.32 25.42 -12.22
C THR A 109 -4.37 26.71 -13.06
N PRO A 110 -5.53 27.08 -13.64
CA PRO A 110 -5.57 28.14 -14.64
C PRO A 110 -5.41 29.54 -14.03
N ASN A 111 -5.51 29.69 -12.71
CA ASN A 111 -5.20 30.91 -11.98
C ASN A 111 -3.69 31.13 -11.75
N MET A 112 -2.82 30.26 -12.28
CA MET A 112 -1.37 30.43 -12.26
C MET A 112 -0.86 31.26 -13.43
N ILE A 113 0.07 32.18 -13.16
CA ILE A 113 0.71 33.05 -14.15
C ILE A 113 2.17 32.63 -14.34
N ASN A 114 2.62 32.46 -15.58
CA ASN A 114 4.02 32.25 -15.92
C ASN A 114 4.79 33.57 -15.74
N VAL A 115 5.63 33.65 -14.70
CA VAL A 115 6.35 34.89 -14.35
C VAL A 115 7.39 35.27 -15.41
N ASN A 116 8.11 34.29 -15.96
CA ASN A 116 9.12 34.52 -16.99
C ASN A 116 8.52 35.17 -18.24
N GLU A 117 7.32 34.74 -18.64
CA GLU A 117 6.62 35.34 -19.76
C GLU A 117 5.91 36.66 -19.41
N ALA A 118 5.40 36.79 -18.18
CA ALA A 118 4.74 38.00 -17.71
C ALA A 118 5.73 39.17 -17.53
N LEU A 119 6.94 38.90 -17.05
CA LEU A 119 7.96 39.87 -16.64
C LEU A 119 9.34 39.63 -17.32
N PRO A 120 9.42 39.54 -18.67
CA PRO A 120 10.62 39.05 -19.37
C PRO A 120 11.87 39.93 -19.25
N ARG A 121 11.74 41.18 -18.78
CA ARG A 121 12.86 42.13 -18.65
C ARG A 121 13.17 42.53 -17.21
N SER A 122 12.42 41.99 -16.27
CA SER A 122 12.32 42.51 -14.91
C SER A 122 12.09 41.41 -13.87
N ASN A 123 12.05 40.15 -14.28
CA ASN A 123 12.13 39.02 -13.38
C ASN A 123 13.58 38.91 -12.87
N PRO A 124 13.87 39.18 -11.59
CA PRO A 124 15.19 39.00 -11.01
C PRO A 124 15.61 37.52 -10.89
N TYR A 125 14.66 36.58 -10.92
CA TYR A 125 14.89 35.16 -10.67
C TYR A 125 14.32 34.26 -11.77
N PRO A 126 14.78 34.37 -13.02
CA PRO A 126 14.22 33.59 -14.13
C PRO A 126 14.41 32.08 -13.97
N ARG A 127 15.45 31.67 -13.23
CA ARG A 127 15.80 30.27 -12.96
C ARG A 127 14.83 29.56 -12.01
N GLN A 128 14.00 30.31 -11.29
CA GLN A 128 12.95 29.73 -10.45
C GLN A 128 11.80 29.17 -11.28
N GLU A 129 11.69 29.51 -12.57
CA GLU A 129 10.60 29.09 -13.46
C GLU A 129 9.22 29.22 -12.77
N GLU A 130 9.02 30.39 -12.14
CA GLU A 130 7.92 30.60 -11.22
C GLU A 130 6.57 30.59 -11.95
N ALA A 131 5.63 29.84 -11.38
CA ALA A 131 4.21 29.94 -11.68
C ALA A 131 3.49 30.49 -10.43
N SER A 132 3.09 31.76 -10.47
CA SER A 132 2.44 32.42 -9.32
C SER A 132 0.93 32.23 -9.39
N ALA A 133 0.34 31.58 -8.39
CA ALA A 133 -1.11 31.37 -8.28
C ALA A 133 -1.76 32.59 -7.63
N LEU A 134 -2.60 33.33 -8.37
CA LEU A 134 -3.38 34.43 -7.78
C LEU A 134 -4.52 33.86 -6.92
N GLY A 135 -4.66 34.38 -5.70
CA GLY A 135 -5.69 33.97 -4.74
C GLY A 135 -5.34 32.71 -3.93
N GLY A 136 -4.47 31.84 -4.45
CA GLY A 136 -4.04 30.61 -3.78
C GLY A 136 -4.28 29.35 -4.60
N ILE A 137 -4.08 28.19 -3.97
CA ILE A 137 -4.13 26.85 -4.56
C ILE A 137 -4.95 25.97 -3.61
N PRO A 138 -6.09 25.39 -4.03
CA PRO A 138 -6.90 24.55 -3.16
C PRO A 138 -6.20 23.22 -2.85
N TRP A 139 -6.53 22.61 -1.71
CA TRP A 139 -5.99 21.31 -1.31
C TRP A 139 -6.20 20.22 -2.36
N THR A 140 -7.32 20.26 -3.09
CA THR A 140 -7.65 19.29 -4.15
C THR A 140 -6.73 19.38 -5.37
N ALA A 141 -5.98 20.48 -5.53
CA ALA A 141 -4.96 20.63 -6.59
C ALA A 141 -3.57 20.12 -6.18
N VAL A 142 -3.36 19.74 -4.91
CA VAL A 142 -2.10 19.16 -4.45
C VAL A 142 -2.08 17.67 -4.83
N GLU A 143 -1.12 17.22 -5.62
CA GLU A 143 -1.00 15.81 -6.05
C GLU A 143 -0.36 14.94 -4.95
N GLY A 144 0.57 15.50 -4.19
CA GLY A 144 1.30 14.80 -3.13
C GLY A 144 2.44 15.63 -2.55
N TRP A 145 3.16 15.08 -1.58
CA TRP A 145 4.26 15.77 -0.90
C TRP A 145 5.44 14.85 -0.58
N LEU A 146 6.62 15.43 -0.45
CA LEU A 146 7.85 14.76 -0.05
C LEU A 146 8.43 15.51 1.16
N LEU A 147 8.67 14.82 2.28
CA LEU A 147 9.50 15.35 3.36
C LEU A 147 10.96 15.24 2.92
N LEU A 148 11.67 16.36 2.82
CA LEU A 148 13.07 16.37 2.41
C LEU A 148 13.95 15.94 3.58
N GLU A 149 14.70 14.88 3.35
CA GLU A 149 15.78 14.44 4.24
C GLU A 149 17.09 15.18 3.93
N GLU A 150 18.09 15.01 4.79
CA GLU A 150 19.44 15.52 4.56
C GLU A 150 20.03 14.92 3.26
N ASP A 151 20.64 15.77 2.44
CA ASP A 151 21.27 15.40 1.16
C ASP A 151 22.58 16.21 1.03
N PRO A 152 23.68 15.58 0.54
CA PRO A 152 24.96 16.27 0.37
C PRO A 152 24.88 17.56 -0.43
N GLU A 153 23.91 17.69 -1.35
CA GLU A 153 23.69 18.91 -2.13
C GLU A 153 23.33 20.13 -1.27
N PHE A 154 22.80 19.95 -0.06
CA PHE A 154 22.58 21.06 0.88
C PHE A 154 23.89 21.60 1.49
N GLU A 155 24.94 20.78 1.59
CA GLU A 155 26.24 21.18 2.15
C GLU A 155 27.17 21.84 1.12
N THR A 156 26.82 21.78 -0.18
CA THR A 156 27.71 22.21 -1.26
C THR A 156 27.84 23.73 -1.44
N SER A 157 26.96 24.53 -0.83
CA SER A 157 27.05 26.00 -0.87
C SER A 157 26.36 26.64 0.33
N SER A 158 26.98 27.71 0.86
CA SER A 158 26.38 28.60 1.85
C SER A 158 25.48 29.69 1.25
N ASP A 159 25.32 29.70 -0.08
CA ASP A 159 24.50 30.70 -0.76
C ASP A 159 23.01 30.51 -0.44
N TYR A 160 22.33 31.65 -0.24
CA TYR A 160 20.90 31.70 0.09
C TYR A 160 20.03 31.17 -1.07
N LEU A 161 20.43 31.44 -2.31
CA LEU A 161 19.89 30.79 -3.51
C LEU A 161 21.05 30.11 -4.23
N ASP A 162 20.95 28.80 -4.45
CA ASP A 162 21.97 28.01 -5.14
C ASP A 162 21.35 27.29 -6.34
N ASP A 163 21.36 27.99 -7.48
CA ASP A 163 20.84 27.48 -8.74
C ASP A 163 21.61 26.25 -9.26
N ALA A 164 22.89 26.11 -8.92
CA ALA A 164 23.68 24.97 -9.39
C ALA A 164 23.27 23.70 -8.65
N SER A 165 23.02 23.80 -7.34
CA SER A 165 22.52 22.69 -6.53
C SER A 165 21.05 22.39 -6.83
N ALA A 166 20.25 23.42 -7.05
CA ALA A 166 18.87 23.26 -7.54
C ALA A 166 18.83 22.48 -8.87
N ASP A 167 19.66 22.83 -9.86
CA ASP A 167 19.74 22.08 -11.13
C ASP A 167 20.07 20.60 -10.91
N ARG A 168 20.96 20.28 -9.95
CA ARG A 168 21.33 18.90 -9.63
C ARG A 168 20.20 18.14 -8.95
N PHE A 169 19.44 18.77 -8.06
CA PHE A 169 18.21 18.19 -7.52
C PHE A 169 17.16 17.94 -8.62
N THR A 170 16.90 18.91 -9.50
CA THR A 170 15.99 18.72 -10.63
C THR A 170 16.44 17.55 -11.50
N ALA A 171 17.72 17.45 -11.84
CA ALA A 171 18.24 16.38 -12.71
C ALA A 171 18.02 14.97 -12.11
N ARG A 172 17.97 14.88 -10.77
CA ARG A 172 17.72 13.65 -10.02
C ARG A 172 16.22 13.38 -9.79
N TYR A 173 15.34 14.36 -10.01
CA TYR A 173 13.91 14.29 -9.68
C TYR A 173 13.25 12.98 -10.15
N ALA A 174 13.29 12.69 -11.45
CA ALA A 174 12.59 11.54 -12.01
C ALA A 174 13.17 10.19 -11.56
N ALA A 175 14.49 10.13 -11.30
CA ALA A 175 15.19 8.89 -10.98
C ALA A 175 15.18 8.58 -9.48
N GLU A 176 15.08 9.60 -8.64
CA GLU A 176 15.28 9.48 -7.21
C GLU A 176 14.06 9.95 -6.42
N PHE A 177 13.48 11.10 -6.73
CA PHE A 177 12.50 11.75 -5.85
C PHE A 177 11.04 11.55 -6.25
N ALA A 178 10.72 11.40 -7.53
CA ALA A 178 9.35 11.39 -8.04
C ALA A 178 8.46 10.29 -7.40
N ASP A 179 9.01 9.09 -7.21
CA ASP A 179 8.30 7.95 -6.61
C ASP A 179 8.23 8.00 -5.07
N GLN A 180 8.92 8.96 -4.44
CA GLN A 180 8.93 9.13 -2.99
C GLN A 180 7.81 10.05 -2.49
N PHE A 181 7.13 10.78 -3.38
CA PHE A 181 6.03 11.66 -2.99
C PHE A 181 4.87 10.83 -2.43
N GLU A 182 4.46 11.14 -1.21
CA GLU A 182 3.24 10.63 -0.61
C GLU A 182 2.03 11.21 -1.37
N PRO A 183 1.15 10.36 -1.94
CA PRO A 183 0.05 10.84 -2.77
C PRO A 183 -1.08 11.44 -1.93
N ASN A 184 -1.56 12.61 -2.33
CA ASN A 184 -2.77 13.19 -1.77
C ASN A 184 -4.00 12.43 -2.27
N ARG A 185 -4.68 11.69 -1.39
CA ARG A 185 -5.88 10.91 -1.75
C ARG A 185 -7.13 11.76 -2.06
N ALA A 186 -7.09 13.04 -1.71
CA ALA A 186 -8.09 14.04 -2.07
C ALA A 186 -7.77 14.79 -3.37
N TYR A 187 -6.66 14.46 -4.03
CA TYR A 187 -6.34 14.98 -5.36
C TYR A 187 -7.40 14.53 -6.37
N ASP A 188 -7.97 15.51 -7.08
CA ASP A 188 -8.92 15.30 -8.15
C ASP A 188 -8.58 16.28 -9.29
N ASP A 189 -8.17 15.74 -10.44
CA ASP A 189 -7.86 16.54 -11.62
C ASP A 189 -9.11 16.94 -12.41
N SER A 190 -10.30 16.47 -11.99
CA SER A 190 -11.55 16.74 -12.68
C SER A 190 -11.87 18.24 -12.64
N GLY A 191 -11.80 18.87 -13.81
CA GLY A 191 -12.12 20.28 -13.96
C GLY A 191 -11.02 21.26 -13.54
N LEU A 192 -9.82 20.80 -13.15
CA LEU A 192 -8.68 21.68 -12.84
C LEU A 192 -8.05 22.33 -14.08
N GLY A 193 -8.30 21.82 -15.29
CA GLY A 193 -7.84 22.43 -16.55
C GLY A 193 -6.67 21.70 -17.21
N GLY A 194 -5.99 22.37 -18.14
CA GLY A 194 -4.78 21.87 -18.81
C GLY A 194 -3.52 22.60 -18.33
N PRO A 195 -2.33 22.25 -18.83
CA PRO A 195 -1.02 22.69 -18.29
C PRO A 195 -0.70 24.18 -18.54
N ALA A 196 -1.68 24.95 -19.02
CA ALA A 196 -1.48 26.31 -19.50
C ALA A 196 -1.48 27.30 -18.35
N ARG A 197 -0.29 27.80 -18.01
CA ARG A 197 -0.08 28.98 -17.18
C ARG A 197 -0.40 30.24 -17.99
N GLN A 198 -1.09 31.19 -17.39
CA GLN A 198 -1.47 32.43 -18.07
C GLN A 198 -0.23 33.28 -18.35
N THR A 199 -0.24 33.95 -19.50
CA THR A 199 0.89 34.75 -20.00
C THR A 199 0.38 36.13 -20.40
N ARG A 200 1.26 36.98 -20.97
CA ARG A 200 0.87 38.30 -21.48
C ARG A 200 -0.14 38.26 -22.63
N ALA A 201 -0.50 37.08 -23.13
CA ALA A 201 -1.62 36.90 -24.05
C ALA A 201 -2.96 37.27 -23.38
N ASP A 202 -3.07 37.14 -22.05
CA ASP A 202 -4.21 37.65 -21.29
C ASP A 202 -4.00 39.14 -20.96
N PRO A 203 -4.94 40.02 -21.37
CA PRO A 203 -4.90 41.45 -21.02
C PRO A 203 -4.83 41.72 -19.52
N GLN A 204 -5.43 40.88 -18.67
CA GLN A 204 -5.38 41.06 -17.22
C GLN A 204 -3.98 40.79 -16.68
N VAL A 205 -3.27 39.79 -17.22
CA VAL A 205 -1.86 39.53 -16.85
C VAL A 205 -0.98 40.72 -17.22
N VAL A 206 -1.24 41.40 -18.36
CA VAL A 206 -0.52 42.62 -18.74
C VAL A 206 -0.70 43.74 -17.71
N LEU A 207 -1.91 43.90 -17.17
CA LEU A 207 -2.21 44.90 -16.14
C LEU A 207 -1.59 44.54 -14.79
N LEU A 208 -1.68 43.27 -14.38
CA LEU A 208 -1.10 42.76 -13.13
C LEU A 208 0.44 42.81 -13.14
N ALA A 209 1.06 42.68 -14.32
CA ALA A 209 2.50 42.73 -14.54
C ALA A 209 3.01 44.12 -15.01
N ALA A 210 2.19 45.17 -14.92
CA ALA A 210 2.55 46.51 -15.39
C ALA A 210 3.67 47.15 -14.55
N GLN A 211 4.55 47.90 -15.22
CA GLN A 211 5.70 48.58 -14.61
C GLN A 211 5.80 50.05 -15.07
N PRO A 212 5.65 51.02 -14.15
CA PRO A 212 5.20 50.85 -12.77
C PRO A 212 3.74 50.34 -12.71
N PRO A 213 3.31 49.72 -11.59
CA PRO A 213 1.94 49.24 -11.44
C PRO A 213 0.92 50.39 -11.48
N ASP A 214 -0.19 50.20 -12.22
CA ASP A 214 -1.34 51.10 -12.17
C ASP A 214 -2.30 50.67 -11.05
N GLU A 215 -2.10 51.23 -9.86
CA GLU A 215 -2.87 50.89 -8.66
C GLU A 215 -4.40 51.00 -8.86
N ALA A 216 -4.88 51.91 -9.71
CA ALA A 216 -6.31 52.07 -9.95
C ALA A 216 -6.93 50.87 -10.69
N GLN A 217 -6.11 50.08 -11.40
CA GLN A 217 -6.56 48.96 -12.22
C GLN A 217 -6.29 47.60 -11.57
N LEU A 218 -5.36 47.49 -10.62
CA LEU A 218 -4.88 46.22 -10.08
C LEU A 218 -5.98 45.33 -9.47
N LEU A 219 -6.83 45.88 -8.61
CA LEU A 219 -7.93 45.10 -8.00
C LEU A 219 -8.94 44.64 -9.06
N GLY A 220 -9.32 45.54 -9.97
CA GLY A 220 -10.24 45.20 -11.06
C GLY A 220 -9.67 44.13 -12.00
N ALA A 221 -8.38 44.24 -12.31
CA ALA A 221 -7.67 43.26 -13.13
C ALA A 221 -7.56 41.90 -12.43
N ALA A 222 -7.25 41.89 -11.14
CA ALA A 222 -7.17 40.67 -10.33
C ALA A 222 -8.53 39.95 -10.23
N THR A 223 -9.60 40.69 -9.94
CA THR A 223 -10.96 40.13 -9.90
C THR A 223 -11.39 39.61 -11.26
N THR A 224 -11.11 40.35 -12.33
CA THR A 224 -11.44 39.92 -13.70
C THR A 224 -10.65 38.67 -14.10
N PHE A 225 -9.36 38.62 -13.75
CA PHE A 225 -8.52 37.44 -13.97
C PHE A 225 -9.08 36.20 -13.25
N MET A 226 -9.42 36.33 -11.96
CA MET A 226 -10.00 35.21 -11.21
C MET A 226 -11.37 34.79 -11.77
N ASN A 227 -12.21 35.74 -12.17
CA ASN A 227 -13.48 35.42 -12.84
C ASN A 227 -13.28 34.65 -14.16
N ASN A 228 -12.20 34.92 -14.89
CA ASN A 228 -11.92 34.25 -16.16
C ASN A 228 -11.31 32.86 -15.98
N HIS A 229 -10.52 32.65 -14.92
CA HIS A 229 -9.61 31.48 -14.85
C HIS A 229 -9.76 30.62 -13.59
N ALA A 230 -10.34 31.13 -12.51
CA ALA A 230 -10.32 30.46 -11.22
C ALA A 230 -11.57 29.63 -10.92
N LEU A 231 -12.51 29.50 -11.87
CA LEU A 231 -13.71 28.65 -11.70
C LEU A 231 -13.32 27.21 -11.36
N ALA A 232 -12.26 26.70 -12.00
CA ALA A 232 -11.68 25.37 -11.79
C ALA A 232 -11.24 25.13 -10.33
N VAL A 233 -10.81 26.17 -9.64
CA VAL A 233 -10.41 26.10 -8.23
C VAL A 233 -11.56 26.50 -7.30
N GLY A 234 -12.79 26.63 -7.78
CA GLY A 234 -13.95 26.96 -6.95
C GLY A 234 -14.16 28.46 -6.69
N TRP A 235 -13.54 29.33 -7.50
CA TRP A 235 -13.89 30.75 -7.52
C TRP A 235 -15.29 30.96 -8.12
N THR A 236 -16.11 31.82 -7.51
CA THR A 236 -17.47 32.12 -8.00
C THR A 236 -17.59 33.56 -8.50
N GLU A 237 -18.51 33.81 -9.44
CA GLU A 237 -18.66 35.11 -10.13
C GLU A 237 -18.91 36.31 -9.19
N ASN A 238 -19.41 36.07 -7.98
CA ASN A 238 -19.67 37.12 -6.97
C ASN A 238 -18.67 37.12 -5.81
N GLN A 239 -17.57 36.35 -5.92
CA GLN A 239 -16.56 36.28 -4.89
C GLN A 239 -15.63 37.50 -4.93
N ALA A 240 -15.19 37.94 -3.76
CA ALA A 240 -14.16 38.94 -3.59
C ALA A 240 -12.98 38.32 -2.85
N PHE A 241 -11.82 38.96 -2.93
CA PHE A 241 -10.67 38.56 -2.11
C PHE A 241 -10.94 38.87 -0.62
N PRO A 242 -10.47 38.03 0.33
CA PRO A 242 -9.68 36.81 0.12
C PRO A 242 -10.47 35.67 -0.52
N TYR A 243 -9.80 34.93 -1.41
CA TYR A 243 -10.32 33.67 -1.92
C TYR A 243 -10.48 32.67 -0.77
N THR A 244 -11.62 31.99 -0.73
CA THR A 244 -11.90 30.90 0.21
C THR A 244 -12.11 29.64 -0.60
N PRO A 245 -11.17 28.69 -0.57
CA PRO A 245 -11.31 27.43 -1.30
C PRO A 245 -12.45 26.58 -0.71
N PRO A 246 -12.99 25.63 -1.48
CA PRO A 246 -13.92 24.63 -0.96
C PRO A 246 -13.32 23.91 0.26
N THR A 247 -14.17 23.59 1.25
CA THR A 247 -13.73 22.82 2.41
C THR A 247 -13.25 21.44 1.96
N PRO A 248 -12.02 21.03 2.30
CA PRO A 248 -11.52 19.72 1.90
C PRO A 248 -12.33 18.60 2.59
N PRO A 249 -12.51 17.44 1.92
CA PRO A 249 -13.25 16.32 2.49
C PRO A 249 -12.59 15.82 3.79
N ALA A 250 -13.42 15.48 4.78
CA ALA A 250 -12.99 15.09 6.13
C ALA A 250 -12.34 13.69 6.21
N SER A 251 -12.40 12.88 5.15
CA SER A 251 -11.85 11.52 5.10
C SER A 251 -11.00 11.30 3.85
N THR A 252 -9.90 10.57 4.01
CA THR A 252 -9.10 9.98 2.92
C THR A 252 -9.70 8.66 2.39
N GLU A 253 -10.95 8.36 2.75
CA GLU A 253 -11.72 7.21 2.28
C GLU A 253 -12.55 7.56 1.01
N PRO A 254 -12.74 6.59 0.10
CA PRO A 254 -13.34 6.86 -1.21
C PRO A 254 -14.83 7.20 -1.14
N VAL A 255 -15.25 8.20 -1.92
CA VAL A 255 -16.66 8.37 -2.32
C VAL A 255 -16.94 7.40 -3.47
N ALA A 256 -17.95 6.55 -3.31
CA ALA A 256 -18.35 5.55 -4.32
C ALA A 256 -19.05 6.19 -5.53
N MET A 257 -18.78 5.69 -6.74
CA MET A 257 -19.45 6.10 -7.99
C MET A 257 -20.11 4.89 -8.67
N GLU A 258 -21.35 5.05 -9.16
CA GLU A 258 -22.15 3.98 -9.81
C GLU A 258 -21.66 3.64 -11.24
N SER A 259 -21.89 2.40 -11.70
CA SER A 259 -21.30 1.77 -12.90
C SER A 259 -22.10 1.96 -14.22
N PHE A 260 -21.41 2.00 -15.38
CA PHE A 260 -21.98 2.12 -16.75
C PHE A 260 -21.90 0.81 -17.56
N ASP A 261 -22.92 0.51 -18.37
CA ASP A 261 -23.08 -0.74 -19.14
C ASP A 261 -22.85 -0.55 -20.66
N VAL A 262 -22.02 -1.42 -21.27
CA VAL A 262 -21.58 -1.37 -22.67
C VAL A 262 -22.62 -1.95 -23.64
N ALA A 263 -23.68 -2.59 -23.12
CA ALA A 263 -24.77 -3.15 -23.91
C ALA A 263 -25.55 -2.12 -24.77
N ASN A 264 -25.32 -0.82 -24.58
CA ASN A 264 -26.06 0.27 -25.23
C ASN A 264 -25.43 0.81 -26.53
N ILE A 265 -24.35 0.22 -27.05
CA ILE A 265 -23.70 0.65 -28.31
C ILE A 265 -24.33 -0.10 -29.49
N SER A 266 -24.78 0.63 -30.51
CA SER A 266 -25.45 0.07 -31.69
C SER A 266 -24.48 -0.53 -32.71
N GLY A 267 -25.00 -1.41 -33.59
CA GLY A 267 -24.18 -2.11 -34.59
C GLY A 267 -23.50 -1.19 -35.62
N GLY A 268 -24.08 -0.02 -35.93
CA GLY A 268 -23.48 0.94 -36.86
C GLY A 268 -22.26 1.65 -36.25
N GLU A 269 -22.27 1.91 -34.95
CA GLU A 269 -21.14 2.52 -34.22
C GLU A 269 -19.96 1.55 -34.13
N MET A 270 -20.22 0.23 -34.03
CA MET A 270 -19.18 -0.80 -34.13
C MET A 270 -18.52 -0.85 -35.52
N GLU A 271 -19.27 -0.60 -36.59
CA GLU A 271 -18.77 -0.68 -37.97
C GLU A 271 -17.88 0.54 -38.32
N ASP A 272 -18.23 1.73 -37.80
CA ASP A 272 -17.40 2.94 -37.93
C ASP A 272 -16.15 2.89 -37.05
N LEU A 273 -16.22 2.24 -35.88
CA LEU A 273 -15.05 1.92 -35.05
C LEU A 273 -14.08 0.96 -35.75
N ALA A 274 -14.60 -0.07 -36.42
CA ALA A 274 -13.78 -1.03 -37.17
C ALA A 274 -13.13 -0.41 -38.42
N ALA A 275 -13.73 0.64 -38.98
CA ALA A 275 -13.24 1.33 -40.18
C ALA A 275 -12.42 2.60 -39.89
N GLY A 276 -12.22 2.98 -38.62
CA GLY A 276 -11.46 4.17 -38.22
C GLY A 276 -12.14 5.50 -38.59
N ARG A 277 -13.47 5.52 -38.70
CA ARG A 277 -14.26 6.69 -39.11
C ARG A 277 -14.88 7.39 -37.89
N PHE A 278 -14.06 8.15 -37.18
CA PHE A 278 -14.45 8.74 -35.89
C PHE A 278 -15.37 9.97 -35.97
N ASN A 279 -15.54 10.56 -37.16
CA ASN A 279 -16.36 11.76 -37.35
C ASN A 279 -17.87 11.48 -37.41
N ASN A 280 -18.27 10.21 -37.56
CA ASN A 280 -19.67 9.77 -37.70
C ASN A 280 -20.22 9.09 -36.44
N LEU A 281 -19.39 8.90 -35.42
CA LEU A 281 -19.84 8.46 -34.09
C LEU A 281 -20.55 9.65 -33.44
N ASP A 282 -21.87 9.74 -33.65
CA ASP A 282 -22.72 10.52 -32.76
C ASP A 282 -22.69 9.78 -31.42
N CYS A 283 -22.25 10.44 -30.34
CA CYS A 283 -22.35 9.90 -28.97
C CYS A 283 -23.59 10.45 -28.21
N PRO A 284 -24.85 10.25 -28.66
CA PRO A 284 -26.04 10.68 -27.93
C PRO A 284 -26.63 9.54 -27.08
N GLY A 285 -26.16 8.30 -27.18
CA GLY A 285 -26.55 7.19 -26.28
C GLY A 285 -26.05 7.34 -24.83
N LEU A 286 -25.15 8.31 -24.58
CA LEU A 286 -24.59 8.67 -23.27
C LEU A 286 -25.24 9.93 -22.65
N ARG A 287 -26.30 10.49 -23.26
CA ARG A 287 -26.89 11.78 -22.85
C ARG A 287 -28.19 11.72 -22.03
N SER A 288 -28.80 10.56 -21.80
CA SER A 288 -30.21 10.50 -21.33
C SER A 288 -30.44 10.25 -19.83
N SER A 289 -29.56 10.70 -18.92
CA SER A 289 -29.91 10.69 -17.47
C SER A 289 -29.43 11.90 -16.65
N LEU A 290 -29.05 13.01 -17.30
CA LEU A 290 -28.92 14.31 -16.62
C LEU A 290 -29.74 15.38 -17.35
N THR A 291 -31.05 15.23 -17.31
CA THR A 291 -31.97 16.37 -17.16
C THR A 291 -32.05 16.61 -15.65
N PHE A 292 -31.53 17.67 -15.06
CA PHE A 292 -32.00 19.05 -15.15
C PHE A 292 -30.82 20.01 -14.93
N PHE A 293 -30.49 20.84 -15.91
CA PHE A 293 -30.36 22.31 -15.83
C PHE A 293 -29.82 22.81 -17.17
N ASP A 294 -30.60 23.68 -17.81
CA ASP A 294 -30.24 24.44 -19.01
C ASP A 294 -28.91 25.18 -18.81
N TYR A 295 -27.96 25.06 -19.73
CA TYR A 295 -27.25 26.25 -20.26
C TYR A 295 -26.68 25.96 -21.66
N LYS A 296 -27.00 26.92 -22.55
CA LYS A 296 -26.62 27.01 -23.96
C LYS A 296 -25.16 27.49 -24.12
N MET A 297 -24.54 27.02 -25.22
CA MET A 297 -23.47 27.64 -26.04
C MET A 297 -21.97 27.35 -25.72
N LEU A 298 -21.28 26.87 -26.79
CA LEU A 298 -19.83 26.92 -27.12
C LEU A 298 -18.90 25.81 -26.54
N PRO A 299 -17.70 25.57 -27.14
CA PRO A 299 -17.47 24.80 -28.36
C PRO A 299 -16.65 23.51 -28.12
N GLN A 300 -16.73 22.58 -29.07
CA GLN A 300 -16.00 21.31 -29.12
C GLN A 300 -14.51 21.45 -28.78
N ARG A 301 -14.06 20.86 -27.65
CA ARG A 301 -12.75 20.23 -27.48
C ARG A 301 -12.63 19.65 -26.07
N HIS A 302 -12.05 18.45 -25.99
CA HIS A 302 -11.74 17.65 -24.79
C HIS A 302 -12.89 16.75 -24.31
N MET A 303 -12.88 15.51 -24.83
CA MET A 303 -13.50 14.36 -24.17
C MET A 303 -12.62 13.95 -22.98
N PRO A 304 -13.19 13.68 -21.80
CA PRO A 304 -12.48 13.02 -20.71
C PRO A 304 -12.40 11.50 -20.97
N ARG A 305 -11.26 10.85 -20.68
CA ARG A 305 -11.10 9.40 -20.46
C ARG A 305 -9.67 9.15 -19.93
N ALA A 306 -9.38 8.22 -19.01
CA ALA A 306 -10.11 7.05 -18.58
C ALA A 306 -9.82 6.77 -17.09
N ALA A 307 -10.86 6.66 -16.27
CA ALA A 307 -10.75 5.93 -15.01
C ALA A 307 -10.42 4.47 -15.33
N SER A 308 -9.50 3.88 -14.56
CA SER A 308 -9.08 2.48 -14.67
C SER A 308 -10.28 1.55 -14.77
N ILE A 309 -10.61 1.11 -15.99
CA ILE A 309 -11.52 -0.01 -16.19
C ILE A 309 -10.77 -1.24 -15.70
N ALA A 310 -11.23 -1.82 -14.60
CA ALA A 310 -10.86 -3.18 -14.24
C ALA A 310 -11.31 -4.09 -15.38
N LEU A 311 -10.39 -4.52 -16.24
CA LEU A 311 -10.64 -5.56 -17.22
C LEU A 311 -10.83 -6.88 -16.46
N HIS A 312 -12.08 -7.23 -16.19
CA HIS A 312 -12.42 -8.60 -15.84
C HIS A 312 -12.15 -9.50 -17.05
N SER A 313 -11.50 -10.63 -16.79
CA SER A 313 -11.39 -11.72 -17.75
C SER A 313 -12.78 -12.05 -18.31
N ARG A 314 -12.84 -12.38 -19.60
CA ARG A 314 -14.04 -12.72 -20.37
C ARG A 314 -14.81 -13.94 -19.85
N ASP A 315 -14.33 -14.58 -18.78
CA ASP A 315 -14.91 -15.78 -18.19
C ASP A 315 -15.82 -15.55 -16.96
N ASP A 316 -15.85 -14.34 -16.38
CA ASP A 316 -16.57 -14.11 -15.11
C ASP A 316 -18.05 -13.69 -15.26
N ASN A 317 -18.55 -13.49 -16.49
CA ASN A 317 -19.91 -12.96 -16.73
C ASN A 317 -20.89 -13.99 -17.32
N LYS A 318 -20.99 -15.15 -16.68
CA LYS A 318 -22.25 -15.91 -16.60
C LYS A 318 -22.75 -15.75 -15.19
N GLY A 319 -23.97 -15.23 -15.00
CA GLY A 319 -24.64 -15.07 -13.71
C GLY A 319 -24.77 -16.39 -12.94
N SER A 320 -23.69 -16.82 -12.30
CA SER A 320 -23.63 -17.95 -11.40
C SER A 320 -24.25 -17.51 -10.08
N LYS A 321 -25.47 -17.96 -9.83
CA LYS A 321 -26.03 -17.99 -8.48
C LYS A 321 -25.32 -19.10 -7.70
N ILE A 322 -25.08 -18.85 -6.42
CA ILE A 322 -24.54 -19.82 -5.48
C ILE A 322 -25.72 -20.38 -4.70
N THR A 323 -25.79 -21.71 -4.62
CA THR A 323 -26.92 -22.40 -4.00
C THR A 323 -26.56 -22.80 -2.57
N VAL A 324 -27.39 -22.38 -1.60
CA VAL A 324 -27.12 -22.56 -0.17
C VAL A 324 -28.27 -23.31 0.50
N ASP A 325 -27.97 -24.43 1.14
CA ASP A 325 -28.92 -25.11 2.02
C ASP A 325 -28.95 -24.41 3.39
N VAL A 326 -30.16 -24.13 3.88
CA VAL A 326 -30.43 -23.56 5.19
C VAL A 326 -31.46 -24.44 5.89
N CYS A 327 -31.10 -24.99 7.06
CA CYS A 327 -31.93 -25.96 7.79
C CYS A 327 -32.28 -25.46 9.19
N LYS A 328 -33.48 -25.84 9.66
CA LYS A 328 -33.93 -25.53 11.03
C LYS A 328 -33.22 -26.38 12.07
N ASN A 329 -32.95 -27.63 11.73
CA ASN A 329 -32.32 -28.59 12.65
C ASN A 329 -30.86 -28.80 12.25
N ASP A 330 -29.99 -28.86 13.24
CA ASP A 330 -28.58 -29.16 13.11
C ASP A 330 -28.36 -30.62 12.62
N PRO A 331 -27.25 -30.91 11.93
CA PRO A 331 -26.38 -29.96 11.24
C PRO A 331 -26.91 -29.60 9.82
N LEU A 332 -27.80 -30.42 9.25
CA LEU A 332 -28.61 -30.19 8.04
C LEU A 332 -29.85 -31.11 8.07
N ASN A 333 -30.52 -31.19 9.21
CA ASN A 333 -31.70 -32.04 9.36
C ASN A 333 -32.95 -31.28 8.86
N PRO A 334 -33.87 -31.94 8.10
CA PRO A 334 -35.10 -31.31 7.66
C PRO A 334 -35.92 -30.75 8.84
N PRO A 335 -36.69 -29.66 8.64
CA PRO A 335 -36.96 -29.00 7.36
C PRO A 335 -35.83 -28.08 6.91
N CYS A 336 -35.49 -28.16 5.62
CA CYS A 336 -34.46 -27.37 4.95
C CYS A 336 -35.05 -26.63 3.75
N THR A 337 -34.50 -25.46 3.45
CA THR A 337 -34.80 -24.70 2.24
C THR A 337 -33.50 -24.38 1.52
N THR A 338 -33.62 -24.06 0.23
CA THR A 338 -32.50 -23.67 -0.61
C THR A 338 -32.63 -22.20 -0.94
N VAL A 339 -31.56 -21.45 -0.66
CA VAL A 339 -31.45 -20.02 -0.95
C VAL A 339 -30.52 -19.83 -2.14
N GLU A 340 -31.01 -19.17 -3.18
CA GLU A 340 -30.18 -18.73 -4.30
C GLU A 340 -29.55 -17.37 -3.99
N ALA A 341 -28.23 -17.34 -3.81
CA ALA A 341 -27.48 -16.13 -3.56
C ALA A 341 -26.73 -15.67 -4.83
N PRO A 342 -27.10 -14.55 -5.46
CA PRO A 342 -26.28 -13.98 -6.52
C PRO A 342 -24.91 -13.59 -5.96
N ARG A 343 -23.84 -13.87 -6.71
CA ARG A 343 -22.47 -13.54 -6.27
C ARG A 343 -22.35 -12.06 -5.88
N ARG A 344 -21.72 -11.80 -4.73
CA ARG A 344 -21.47 -10.47 -4.13
C ARG A 344 -22.72 -9.64 -3.85
N HIS A 345 -23.90 -10.26 -3.81
CA HIS A 345 -25.14 -9.60 -3.41
C HIS A 345 -25.60 -10.15 -2.06
N CYS A 346 -26.07 -9.25 -1.20
CA CYS A 346 -26.65 -9.65 0.07
C CYS A 346 -28.05 -10.23 -0.14
N VAL A 347 -28.34 -11.35 0.50
CA VAL A 347 -29.63 -12.03 0.47
C VAL A 347 -30.13 -12.24 1.90
N ALA A 348 -31.37 -11.87 2.17
CA ALA A 348 -32.00 -12.12 3.46
C ALA A 348 -32.31 -13.62 3.62
N VAL A 349 -32.20 -14.13 4.85
CA VAL A 349 -32.73 -15.46 5.16
C VAL A 349 -34.25 -15.45 4.93
N PRO A 350 -34.84 -16.49 4.32
CA PRO A 350 -36.29 -16.56 4.11
C PRO A 350 -37.06 -16.40 5.42
N GLU A 351 -38.19 -15.69 5.41
CA GLU A 351 -38.94 -15.34 6.63
C GLU A 351 -39.34 -16.58 7.45
N GLU A 352 -39.60 -17.72 6.82
CA GLU A 352 -39.94 -18.98 7.49
C GLU A 352 -38.76 -19.63 8.26
N TYR A 353 -37.53 -19.20 7.96
CA TYR A 353 -36.28 -19.68 8.52
C TYR A 353 -35.59 -18.63 9.40
N LYS A 354 -36.18 -17.45 9.53
CA LYS A 354 -35.72 -16.40 10.43
C LYS A 354 -35.77 -16.91 11.87
N ASP A 355 -34.73 -16.60 12.62
CA ASP A 355 -34.57 -16.94 14.03
C ASP A 355 -34.59 -18.45 14.37
N VAL A 356 -34.37 -19.33 13.37
CA VAL A 356 -34.39 -20.80 13.57
C VAL A 356 -33.29 -21.54 12.80
N VAL A 357 -32.33 -20.83 12.20
CA VAL A 357 -31.27 -21.45 11.40
C VAL A 357 -30.25 -22.12 12.32
N SER A 358 -30.09 -23.44 12.16
CA SER A 358 -29.12 -24.26 12.92
C SER A 358 -28.12 -25.01 12.03
N GLY A 359 -28.29 -25.00 10.71
CA GLY A 359 -27.45 -25.73 9.77
C GLY A 359 -27.34 -25.07 8.40
N VAL A 360 -26.12 -24.95 7.86
CA VAL A 360 -25.87 -24.35 6.54
C VAL A 360 -24.81 -25.10 5.73
N ARG A 361 -24.93 -25.03 4.39
CA ARG A 361 -23.95 -25.58 3.44
C ARG A 361 -24.10 -24.97 2.04
N THR A 362 -22.99 -24.70 1.35
CA THR A 362 -23.00 -24.33 -0.08
C THR A 362 -22.96 -25.57 -0.97
N HIS A 363 -23.57 -25.52 -2.15
CA HIS A 363 -23.54 -26.67 -3.09
C HIS A 363 -22.26 -26.70 -3.91
N GLU A 364 -21.77 -25.54 -4.33
CA GLU A 364 -20.59 -25.45 -5.17
C GLU A 364 -19.31 -25.48 -4.31
N ALA A 365 -18.35 -26.35 -4.67
CA ALA A 365 -17.13 -26.59 -3.91
C ALA A 365 -16.26 -25.32 -3.71
N ASP A 366 -16.20 -24.47 -4.73
CA ASP A 366 -15.38 -23.24 -4.72
C ASP A 366 -16.15 -22.02 -4.18
N SER A 367 -17.33 -22.20 -3.60
CA SER A 367 -18.15 -21.10 -3.08
C SER A 367 -17.97 -20.93 -1.57
N ILE A 368 -17.83 -19.68 -1.13
CA ILE A 368 -17.82 -19.31 0.29
C ILE A 368 -18.93 -18.29 0.52
N CYS A 369 -19.74 -18.54 1.54
CA CYS A 369 -20.80 -17.65 1.99
C CYS A 369 -20.51 -17.15 3.40
N ARG A 370 -20.75 -15.86 3.61
CA ARG A 370 -20.74 -15.21 4.92
C ARG A 370 -22.15 -15.14 5.44
N PHE A 371 -22.37 -15.58 6.68
CA PHE A 371 -23.67 -15.60 7.35
C PHE A 371 -23.66 -14.60 8.51
N TYR A 372 -24.49 -13.57 8.41
CA TYR A 372 -24.48 -12.41 9.29
C TYR A 372 -25.59 -12.48 10.35
N LEU A 373 -25.30 -11.97 11.55
CA LEU A 373 -26.31 -11.80 12.61
C LEU A 373 -27.34 -10.72 12.28
N GLU A 374 -26.98 -9.75 11.44
CA GLU A 374 -27.85 -8.62 11.11
C GLU A 374 -28.36 -8.69 9.66
N PRO A 375 -29.50 -8.05 9.35
CA PRO A 375 -29.97 -7.87 7.97
C PRO A 375 -28.98 -7.03 7.14
N ASN A 376 -29.10 -7.11 5.81
CA ASN A 376 -28.26 -6.36 4.86
C ASN A 376 -26.76 -6.67 4.97
N CYS A 377 -26.40 -7.85 5.47
CA CYS A 377 -25.03 -8.36 5.54
C CYS A 377 -24.09 -7.45 6.33
N LYS A 378 -24.57 -7.03 7.51
CA LYS A 378 -23.86 -6.18 8.46
C LYS A 378 -23.51 -6.93 9.74
N GLY A 379 -22.59 -6.35 10.51
CA GLY A 379 -22.21 -6.88 11.81
C GLY A 379 -21.34 -8.14 11.73
N GLU A 380 -21.40 -8.95 12.78
CA GLU A 380 -20.61 -10.16 12.87
C GLU A 380 -21.11 -11.25 11.93
N TYR A 381 -20.17 -12.04 11.43
CA TYR A 381 -20.44 -13.16 10.54
C TYR A 381 -19.45 -14.30 10.73
N PHE A 382 -19.87 -15.50 10.34
CA PHE A 382 -19.00 -16.66 10.10
C PHE A 382 -19.02 -17.06 8.62
N GLU A 383 -18.01 -17.78 8.18
CA GLU A 383 -17.91 -18.32 6.81
C GLU A 383 -18.31 -19.80 6.76
N ALA A 384 -19.06 -20.20 5.73
CA ALA A 384 -19.32 -21.60 5.40
C ALA A 384 -19.14 -21.86 3.90
N GLY A 385 -18.82 -23.10 3.57
CA GLY A 385 -18.61 -23.59 2.21
C GLY A 385 -19.31 -24.92 1.99
N ALA A 386 -18.71 -25.79 1.17
CA ALA A 386 -19.36 -27.04 0.76
C ALA A 386 -19.43 -28.10 1.86
N LYS A 387 -18.67 -27.95 2.95
CA LYS A 387 -18.84 -28.77 4.16
C LYS A 387 -19.95 -28.18 5.02
N THR A 388 -20.76 -29.08 5.56
CA THR A 388 -21.83 -28.74 6.49
C THR A 388 -21.28 -28.06 7.73
N VAL A 389 -21.93 -26.97 8.15
CA VAL A 389 -21.67 -26.31 9.42
C VAL A 389 -22.82 -26.58 10.38
N ASP A 390 -22.51 -27.20 11.51
CA ASP A 390 -23.40 -27.31 12.65
C ASP A 390 -23.32 -26.02 13.49
N ILE A 391 -24.30 -25.14 13.32
CA ILE A 391 -24.29 -23.84 13.99
C ILE A 391 -24.55 -24.02 15.49
N TYR A 392 -25.39 -24.99 15.86
CA TYR A 392 -25.74 -25.25 17.26
C TYR A 392 -24.51 -25.60 18.09
N THR A 393 -23.69 -26.53 17.63
CA THR A 393 -22.53 -27.01 18.40
C THR A 393 -21.26 -26.19 18.16
N THR A 394 -21.00 -25.74 16.94
CA THR A 394 -19.71 -25.10 16.59
C THR A 394 -19.77 -23.57 16.53
N ARG A 395 -20.97 -22.99 16.45
CA ARG A 395 -21.21 -21.54 16.28
C ARG A 395 -22.39 -21.07 17.13
N SER A 396 -22.48 -21.52 18.39
CA SER A 396 -23.65 -21.30 19.26
C SER A 396 -24.11 -19.83 19.36
N LYS A 397 -23.18 -18.87 19.20
CA LYS A 397 -23.48 -17.43 19.11
C LYS A 397 -24.44 -17.07 17.96
N PHE A 398 -24.35 -17.78 16.83
CA PHE A 398 -25.11 -17.56 15.60
C PHE A 398 -26.34 -18.47 15.49
N ASN A 399 -26.47 -19.47 16.35
CA ASN A 399 -27.62 -20.39 16.34
C ASN A 399 -28.91 -19.59 16.51
N ASP A 400 -29.89 -19.85 15.64
CA ASP A 400 -31.18 -19.17 15.65
C ASP A 400 -31.10 -17.65 15.47
N LYS A 401 -30.00 -17.12 14.92
CA LYS A 401 -29.78 -15.65 14.79
C LYS A 401 -29.25 -15.20 13.44
N VAL A 402 -29.06 -16.12 12.49
CA VAL A 402 -28.62 -15.74 11.14
C VAL A 402 -29.73 -14.99 10.42
N ALA A 403 -29.46 -13.75 9.99
CA ALA A 403 -30.44 -12.86 9.38
C ALA A 403 -30.21 -12.64 7.88
N SER A 404 -28.96 -12.70 7.41
CA SER A 404 -28.63 -12.53 5.99
C SER A 404 -27.35 -13.26 5.59
N LEU A 405 -27.16 -13.47 4.29
CA LEU A 405 -25.98 -14.10 3.71
C LEU A 405 -25.46 -13.37 2.46
N LEU A 406 -24.14 -13.42 2.27
CA LEU A 406 -23.45 -12.93 1.08
C LEU A 406 -22.46 -13.98 0.60
N CYS A 407 -22.54 -14.36 -0.66
CA CYS A 407 -21.69 -15.41 -1.24
C CYS A 407 -20.75 -14.86 -2.32
N ASP A 408 -19.53 -15.39 -2.35
CA ASP A 408 -18.53 -15.12 -3.40
C ASP A 408 -17.72 -16.39 -3.70
N THR A 409 -16.80 -16.31 -4.66
CA THR A 409 -15.87 -17.40 -4.95
C THR A 409 -14.72 -17.44 -3.94
N ALA A 410 -14.31 -18.63 -3.55
CA ALA A 410 -13.13 -18.90 -2.73
C ALA A 410 -11.81 -18.54 -3.41
N LYS A 411 -11.80 -18.33 -4.74
CA LYS A 411 -10.59 -18.16 -5.54
C LYS A 411 -9.84 -16.87 -5.15
N PRO A 412 -8.69 -16.96 -4.49
CA PRO A 412 -7.92 -15.79 -4.07
C PRO A 412 -7.26 -15.14 -5.29
N ARG A 413 -6.97 -13.83 -5.19
CA ARG A 413 -6.20 -13.11 -6.21
C ARG A 413 -4.73 -13.54 -6.16
N ALA A 414 -4.09 -13.64 -7.31
CA ALA A 414 -2.63 -13.79 -7.37
C ALA A 414 -1.97 -12.52 -6.81
N ALA A 415 -0.87 -12.68 -6.08
CA ALA A 415 -0.05 -11.52 -5.71
C ALA A 415 0.59 -10.89 -6.94
N PRO A 416 0.86 -9.58 -6.91
CA PRO A 416 1.73 -8.96 -7.90
C PRO A 416 3.13 -9.60 -7.82
N THR A 417 3.87 -9.57 -8.92
CA THR A 417 5.24 -10.10 -8.99
C THR A 417 6.17 -9.38 -8.02
N HIS A 418 6.00 -8.06 -7.89
CA HIS A 418 6.67 -7.24 -6.89
C HIS A 418 5.67 -6.83 -5.80
N TRP A 419 5.96 -7.24 -4.58
CA TRP A 419 5.22 -6.87 -3.38
C TRP A 419 6.16 -6.58 -2.21
N GLU A 420 5.63 -5.81 -1.28
CA GLU A 420 6.20 -5.49 0.01
C GLU A 420 5.08 -5.50 1.05
N TRP A 421 5.38 -6.01 2.24
CA TRP A 421 4.45 -6.19 3.34
C TRP A 421 4.38 -4.94 4.22
N THR A 422 3.29 -4.21 4.08
CA THR A 422 2.99 -2.97 4.80
C THR A 422 1.56 -3.03 5.32
N SER A 423 1.22 -2.18 6.30
CA SER A 423 -0.15 -2.12 6.83
C SER A 423 -1.21 -1.85 5.75
N GLN A 424 -0.84 -1.16 4.66
CA GLN A 424 -1.74 -0.84 3.55
C GLN A 424 -1.88 -1.99 2.54
N SER A 425 -0.85 -2.82 2.38
CA SER A 425 -0.81 -3.88 1.36
C SER A 425 -1.22 -5.24 1.88
N GLN A 426 -1.14 -5.46 3.20
CA GLN A 426 -1.37 -6.72 3.86
C GLN A 426 -2.69 -7.40 3.46
N GLU A 427 -3.83 -6.71 3.53
CA GLU A 427 -5.13 -7.30 3.20
C GLU A 427 -5.22 -7.71 1.72
N ARG A 428 -4.60 -6.93 0.83
CA ARG A 428 -4.56 -7.22 -0.61
C ARG A 428 -3.63 -8.40 -0.93
N LEU A 429 -2.51 -8.51 -0.24
CA LEU A 429 -1.50 -9.55 -0.45
C LEU A 429 -1.90 -10.88 0.20
N CYS A 430 -2.63 -10.81 1.31
CA CYS A 430 -3.05 -11.95 2.09
C CYS A 430 -4.39 -11.69 2.79
N SER A 431 -5.48 -12.10 2.16
CA SER A 431 -6.80 -12.11 2.80
C SER A 431 -7.17 -13.47 3.38
N ARG A 432 -6.59 -14.55 2.83
CA ARG A 432 -6.91 -15.95 3.18
C ARG A 432 -5.66 -16.82 3.24
N LEU A 433 -5.70 -17.88 4.03
CA LEU A 433 -4.64 -18.88 4.15
C LEU A 433 -5.07 -20.21 3.53
N ASP A 434 -4.17 -20.83 2.77
CA ASP A 434 -4.32 -22.19 2.23
C ASP A 434 -3.44 -23.24 2.93
N LYS A 435 -2.52 -22.78 3.80
CA LYS A 435 -1.78 -23.60 4.77
C LYS A 435 -1.64 -22.89 6.09
N LEU A 436 -1.62 -23.67 7.16
CA LEU A 436 -1.40 -23.22 8.53
C LEU A 436 -0.60 -24.29 9.27
N SER A 437 0.41 -23.90 10.03
CA SER A 437 1.20 -24.79 10.87
C SER A 437 1.48 -24.16 12.22
N LEU A 438 1.72 -25.00 13.23
CA LEU A 438 1.99 -24.63 14.61
C LEU A 438 3.40 -25.08 15.00
N GLU A 439 4.17 -24.17 15.55
CA GLU A 439 5.40 -24.44 16.31
C GLU A 439 5.08 -24.24 17.79
N PHE A 440 5.30 -25.24 18.65
CA PHE A 440 4.89 -25.22 20.07
C PHE A 440 6.02 -25.71 20.96
N LYS A 441 6.24 -25.04 22.10
CA LYS A 441 7.37 -25.33 22.99
C LYS A 441 7.04 -25.21 24.48
N LEU A 442 7.40 -26.24 25.25
CA LEU A 442 7.35 -26.27 26.72
C LEU A 442 8.69 -25.91 27.34
N ALA A 443 8.63 -25.44 28.59
CA ALA A 443 9.82 -25.21 29.41
C ALA A 443 10.52 -26.53 29.76
N ASN A 444 11.83 -26.47 30.01
CA ASN A 444 12.70 -27.63 30.23
C ASN A 444 13.22 -27.71 31.67
N TYR A 445 12.34 -27.60 32.65
CA TYR A 445 12.65 -27.89 34.05
C TYR A 445 11.67 -28.91 34.63
N GLN A 446 12.01 -29.44 35.80
CA GLN A 446 11.20 -30.46 36.46
C GLN A 446 9.79 -29.93 36.74
N GLY A 447 8.76 -30.66 36.30
CA GLY A 447 7.37 -30.25 36.42
C GLY A 447 6.87 -29.31 35.32
N SER A 448 7.61 -29.10 34.23
CA SER A 448 7.13 -28.28 33.10
C SER A 448 6.23 -29.02 32.09
N GLY A 449 6.22 -30.36 32.13
CA GLY A 449 5.32 -31.19 31.32
C GLY A 449 3.96 -31.40 31.99
N THR A 450 3.06 -32.11 31.34
CA THR A 450 1.75 -32.51 31.88
C THR A 450 1.39 -33.93 31.46
N TYR A 451 0.46 -34.56 32.19
CA TYR A 451 -0.20 -35.81 31.79
C TYR A 451 -1.45 -35.58 30.94
N ASP A 452 -1.82 -34.32 30.71
CA ASP A 452 -3.02 -33.94 30.01
C ASP A 452 -2.84 -33.87 28.49
N LYS A 453 -3.97 -33.72 27.79
CA LYS A 453 -4.01 -33.51 26.34
C LYS A 453 -4.15 -32.03 26.05
N ILE A 454 -3.13 -31.47 25.40
CA ILE A 454 -3.08 -30.06 25.02
C ILE A 454 -3.62 -29.91 23.59
N LYS A 455 -4.54 -28.96 23.40
CA LYS A 455 -5.15 -28.66 22.11
C LYS A 455 -5.12 -27.16 21.79
N LEU A 456 -5.17 -26.84 20.51
CA LEU A 456 -5.30 -25.49 19.97
C LEU A 456 -6.71 -25.29 19.40
N GLY A 457 -7.38 -24.23 19.83
CA GLY A 457 -8.68 -23.82 19.33
C GLY A 457 -8.65 -22.44 18.64
N PHE A 458 -9.48 -22.29 17.61
CA PHE A 458 -9.78 -21.01 16.96
C PHE A 458 -11.23 -20.67 17.25
N GLU A 459 -11.48 -19.80 18.22
CA GLU A 459 -12.84 -19.45 18.64
C GLU A 459 -13.60 -18.77 17.49
N ASP A 460 -14.88 -19.10 17.32
CA ASP A 460 -15.78 -18.68 16.23
C ASP A 460 -15.37 -19.04 14.79
N ALA A 461 -14.10 -19.37 14.53
CA ALA A 461 -13.60 -19.73 13.20
C ALA A 461 -13.36 -21.23 13.00
N GLY A 462 -12.98 -21.98 14.04
CA GLY A 462 -12.73 -23.42 13.97
C GLY A 462 -13.99 -24.23 14.28
N GLN A 463 -14.32 -25.21 13.46
CA GLN A 463 -15.34 -26.24 13.72
C GLN A 463 -14.80 -27.35 14.64
N LYS A 464 -13.49 -27.57 14.63
CA LYS A 464 -12.81 -28.61 15.40
C LYS A 464 -11.52 -28.06 16.02
N VAL A 465 -11.18 -28.57 17.20
CA VAL A 465 -9.93 -28.24 17.89
C VAL A 465 -8.79 -29.11 17.36
N HIS A 466 -7.61 -28.51 17.19
CA HIS A 466 -6.40 -29.21 16.76
C HIS A 466 -5.68 -29.81 17.97
N VAL A 467 -5.46 -31.12 18.00
CA VAL A 467 -4.73 -31.77 19.10
C VAL A 467 -3.24 -31.55 18.88
N ILE A 468 -2.56 -30.92 19.85
CA ILE A 468 -1.11 -30.71 19.80
C ILE A 468 -0.42 -31.99 20.26
N THR A 469 -0.70 -32.44 21.48
CA THR A 469 -0.03 -33.59 22.08
C THR A 469 -0.81 -34.09 23.30
N GLU A 470 -0.50 -35.31 23.74
CA GLU A 470 -1.01 -35.92 24.97
C GLU A 470 0.17 -36.37 25.82
N GLY A 471 0.15 -36.04 27.11
CA GLY A 471 1.20 -36.39 28.08
C GLY A 471 2.61 -35.87 27.75
N PRO A 472 2.82 -34.61 27.31
CA PRO A 472 4.15 -34.14 26.95
C PRO A 472 5.07 -34.01 28.17
N SER A 473 6.30 -34.47 28.02
CA SER A 473 7.37 -34.25 29.01
C SER A 473 7.92 -32.82 28.97
N ALA A 474 8.64 -32.42 30.02
CA ALA A 474 9.38 -31.16 30.02
C ALA A 474 10.34 -31.06 28.82
N GLY A 475 10.45 -29.86 28.23
CA GLY A 475 11.24 -29.59 27.04
C GLY A 475 10.62 -30.07 25.73
N TYR A 476 9.35 -30.51 25.73
CA TYR A 476 8.64 -30.89 24.50
C TYR A 476 8.60 -29.73 23.50
N GLU A 477 8.93 -30.04 22.25
CA GLU A 477 8.91 -29.12 21.13
C GLU A 477 8.37 -29.85 19.89
N THR A 478 7.48 -29.21 19.14
CA THR A 478 6.90 -29.81 17.93
C THR A 478 6.58 -28.76 16.86
N LEU A 479 6.65 -29.19 15.61
CA LEU A 479 6.16 -28.46 14.43
C LEU A 479 5.10 -29.34 13.75
N GLN A 480 3.88 -28.83 13.64
CA GLN A 480 2.74 -29.58 13.11
C GLN A 480 2.00 -28.78 12.05
N ASP A 481 1.63 -29.45 10.95
CA ASP A 481 0.68 -28.89 10.00
C ASP A 481 -0.74 -28.98 10.58
N ILE A 482 -1.46 -27.86 10.55
CA ILE A 482 -2.86 -27.79 10.93
C ILE A 482 -3.69 -28.04 9.67
N ASN A 483 -4.51 -29.09 9.69
CA ASN A 483 -5.39 -29.40 8.58
C ASN A 483 -6.54 -28.39 8.52
N ILE A 484 -6.44 -27.40 7.62
CA ILE A 484 -7.43 -26.32 7.49
C ILE A 484 -8.84 -26.86 7.23
N GLN A 485 -8.96 -27.89 6.39
CA GLN A 485 -10.25 -28.49 6.07
C GLN A 485 -10.88 -29.23 7.26
N ASP A 486 -10.08 -29.82 8.16
CA ASP A 486 -10.56 -30.50 9.37
C ASP A 486 -10.90 -29.49 10.47
N VAL A 487 -10.08 -28.45 10.63
CA VAL A 487 -10.24 -27.45 11.68
C VAL A 487 -11.29 -26.40 11.34
N PHE A 488 -11.28 -25.82 10.14
CA PHE A 488 -12.18 -24.72 9.75
C PHE A 488 -13.36 -25.18 8.87
N GLY A 489 -13.28 -26.37 8.29
CA GLY A 489 -14.28 -26.88 7.35
C GLY A 489 -14.28 -26.19 5.98
N LEU A 490 -13.20 -25.47 5.66
CA LEU A 490 -13.01 -24.76 4.39
C LEU A 490 -11.66 -25.14 3.76
N ASP A 491 -11.51 -24.93 2.45
CA ASP A 491 -10.21 -25.11 1.77
C ASP A 491 -9.23 -23.96 2.07
N THR A 492 -9.77 -22.79 2.39
CA THR A 492 -8.99 -21.63 2.82
C THR A 492 -9.71 -20.91 3.95
N VAL A 493 -8.95 -20.35 4.90
CA VAL A 493 -9.49 -19.59 6.03
C VAL A 493 -9.17 -18.11 5.87
N ALA A 494 -10.16 -17.22 6.03
CA ALA A 494 -9.90 -15.79 6.03
C ALA A 494 -9.11 -15.37 7.28
N LEU A 495 -8.07 -14.54 7.10
CA LEU A 495 -7.31 -13.99 8.23
C LEU A 495 -8.20 -13.22 9.19
N ALA A 496 -9.17 -12.47 8.67
CA ALA A 496 -10.15 -11.73 9.46
C ALA A 496 -11.10 -12.61 10.30
N GLN A 497 -11.14 -13.92 10.06
CA GLN A 497 -11.89 -14.88 10.88
C GLN A 497 -11.06 -15.41 12.05
N ILE A 498 -9.73 -15.44 11.94
CA ILE A 498 -8.83 -15.86 13.03
C ILE A 498 -8.70 -14.71 14.04
N LYS A 499 -9.76 -14.51 14.84
CA LYS A 499 -9.89 -13.39 15.78
C LYS A 499 -9.41 -13.70 17.19
N ARG A 500 -9.45 -14.98 17.58
CA ARG A 500 -9.13 -15.42 18.95
C ARG A 500 -8.61 -16.84 18.95
N VAL A 501 -7.45 -17.02 19.55
CA VAL A 501 -6.73 -18.29 19.66
C VAL A 501 -6.72 -18.71 21.12
N ARG A 502 -6.95 -19.99 21.39
CA ARG A 502 -6.96 -20.55 22.73
C ARG A 502 -6.22 -21.87 22.85
N LEU A 503 -5.61 -22.09 24.00
CA LEU A 503 -5.06 -23.38 24.40
C LEU A 503 -6.05 -24.05 25.35
N LEU A 504 -6.34 -25.30 25.04
CA LEU A 504 -7.25 -26.14 25.80
C LEU A 504 -6.47 -27.27 26.47
N ASP A 505 -6.89 -27.58 27.67
CA ASP A 505 -6.32 -28.60 28.53
C ASP A 505 -7.40 -29.64 28.84
N GLU A 506 -7.22 -30.87 28.36
CA GLU A 506 -8.13 -32.00 28.58
C GLU A 506 -7.49 -33.04 29.48
N LEU A 507 -8.11 -33.25 30.64
CA LEU A 507 -7.71 -34.28 31.61
C LEU A 507 -7.99 -35.67 31.03
N THR A 508 -6.92 -36.40 30.72
CA THR A 508 -6.96 -37.75 30.14
C THR A 508 -6.41 -38.82 31.08
N ASP A 509 -5.48 -38.47 31.98
CA ASP A 509 -4.99 -39.38 33.01
C ASP A 509 -5.78 -39.26 34.33
N TRP A 510 -6.17 -40.41 34.87
CA TRP A 510 -6.99 -40.52 36.08
C TRP A 510 -6.24 -40.24 37.39
N THR A 511 -4.91 -40.36 37.39
CA THR A 511 -4.07 -40.29 38.59
C THR A 511 -3.27 -38.99 38.66
N PHE A 512 -2.81 -38.50 37.52
CA PHE A 512 -1.88 -37.38 37.43
C PHE A 512 -2.36 -36.23 36.53
N GLY A 513 -3.53 -36.36 35.89
CA GLY A 513 -4.10 -35.28 35.08
C GLY A 513 -4.59 -34.08 35.89
N GLY A 514 -4.66 -32.93 35.23
CA GLY A 514 -4.93 -31.62 35.82
C GLY A 514 -3.69 -30.99 36.47
N ASP A 515 -2.50 -31.45 36.11
CA ASP A 515 -1.25 -30.92 36.63
C ASP A 515 -0.82 -29.64 35.89
N ALA A 516 -0.15 -28.73 36.60
CA ALA A 516 0.32 -27.50 36.00
C ALA A 516 1.49 -27.77 35.05
N TRP A 517 1.53 -27.07 33.93
CA TRP A 517 2.58 -27.16 32.93
C TRP A 517 3.04 -25.78 32.49
N ASN A 518 4.27 -25.71 31.99
CA ASN A 518 4.93 -24.44 31.73
C ASN A 518 5.24 -24.29 30.24
N ILE A 519 4.60 -23.31 29.60
CA ILE A 519 4.77 -23.02 28.18
C ILE A 519 5.83 -21.92 27.98
N ILE A 520 6.77 -22.13 27.05
CA ILE A 520 7.65 -21.06 26.56
C ILE A 520 6.88 -20.17 25.59
N GLY A 521 6.23 -20.78 24.60
CA GLY A 521 5.37 -20.09 23.65
C GLY A 521 5.01 -20.97 22.46
N PHE A 522 4.30 -20.38 21.51
CA PHE A 522 3.99 -21.00 20.23
C PHE A 522 3.91 -19.97 19.10
N THR A 523 4.13 -20.42 17.87
CA THR A 523 4.11 -19.60 16.66
C THR A 523 3.19 -20.23 15.63
N LEU A 524 2.32 -19.44 15.00
CA LEU A 524 1.56 -19.90 13.83
C LEU A 524 2.23 -19.42 12.56
N ARG A 525 2.40 -20.32 11.59
CA ARG A 525 2.92 -19.98 10.26
C ARG A 525 1.83 -20.26 9.24
N GLY A 526 1.52 -19.26 8.43
CA GLY A 526 0.49 -19.31 7.40
C GLY A 526 1.10 -19.20 6.01
N ARG A 527 0.42 -19.77 5.02
CA ARG A 527 0.66 -19.45 3.61
C ARG A 527 -0.58 -18.82 3.00
N CYS A 528 -0.39 -17.67 2.40
CA CYS A 528 -1.43 -16.90 1.76
C CYS A 528 -1.94 -17.61 0.52
N ALA A 529 -3.24 -17.85 0.48
CA ALA A 529 -3.90 -18.48 -0.64
C ALA A 529 -3.77 -17.60 -1.89
N GLY A 530 -3.47 -18.21 -3.04
CA GLY A 530 -3.29 -17.52 -4.33
C GLY A 530 -1.94 -16.82 -4.52
N SER A 531 -1.43 -16.13 -3.50
CA SER A 531 -0.12 -15.45 -3.56
C SER A 531 1.06 -16.33 -3.19
N GLY A 532 0.85 -17.36 -2.36
CA GLY A 532 1.90 -18.23 -1.85
C GLY A 532 2.85 -17.56 -0.85
N ILE A 533 2.55 -16.32 -0.43
CA ILE A 533 3.35 -15.56 0.54
C ILE A 533 3.30 -16.28 1.89
N ASN A 534 4.44 -16.50 2.52
CA ASN A 534 4.50 -17.04 3.87
C ASN A 534 4.40 -15.91 4.88
N ILE A 535 3.55 -16.10 5.88
CA ILE A 535 3.32 -15.16 6.98
C ILE A 535 3.47 -15.88 8.31
N VAL A 536 3.79 -15.12 9.36
CA VAL A 536 4.03 -15.64 10.70
C VAL A 536 3.28 -14.78 11.71
N LEU A 537 2.66 -15.44 12.67
CA LEU A 537 2.13 -14.85 13.90
C LEU A 537 3.03 -15.33 15.05
N ASP A 538 3.99 -14.49 15.41
CA ASP A 538 5.00 -14.75 16.46
C ASP A 538 4.69 -14.02 17.78
N LYS A 539 3.56 -13.30 17.84
CA LYS A 539 3.02 -12.63 19.03
C LYS A 539 3.03 -13.50 20.30
N PHE A 540 2.90 -14.81 20.15
CA PHE A 540 2.82 -15.77 21.27
C PHE A 540 4.09 -16.63 21.42
N SER A 541 5.20 -16.28 20.75
CA SER A 541 6.43 -17.08 20.78
C SER A 541 7.14 -17.08 22.14
N SER A 542 6.82 -16.11 23.00
CA SER A 542 7.45 -15.89 24.32
C SER A 542 6.42 -15.64 25.44
N LEU A 543 5.41 -16.50 25.54
CA LEU A 543 4.39 -16.44 26.60
C LEU A 543 5.01 -16.61 27.99
N ASN A 544 5.87 -17.61 28.19
CA ASN A 544 6.53 -17.92 29.47
C ASN A 544 5.55 -17.96 30.66
N LYS A 545 4.54 -18.83 30.58
CA LYS A 545 3.48 -18.95 31.58
C LYS A 545 3.34 -20.37 32.11
N GLU A 546 2.96 -20.47 33.37
CA GLU A 546 2.37 -21.70 33.92
C GLU A 546 0.88 -21.71 33.59
N LEU A 547 0.40 -22.82 33.04
CA LEU A 547 -0.98 -23.06 32.65
C LEU A 547 -1.45 -24.32 33.36
N GLN A 548 -2.72 -24.36 33.73
CA GLN A 548 -3.31 -25.51 34.41
C GLN A 548 -4.81 -25.50 34.19
N ALA A 549 -5.40 -26.67 33.92
CA ALA A 549 -6.84 -26.82 34.08
C ALA A 549 -7.23 -26.53 35.55
N HIS A 550 -8.30 -25.76 35.76
CA HIS A 550 -8.79 -25.41 37.10
C HIS A 550 -10.06 -26.21 37.47
N PRO A 551 -9.96 -27.52 37.82
CA PRO A 551 -11.11 -28.35 38.19
C PRO A 551 -11.62 -28.09 39.61
N ASP A 552 -11.14 -27.05 40.29
CA ASP A 552 -11.49 -26.66 41.66
C ASP A 552 -12.94 -26.15 41.82
N GLU A 553 -13.70 -26.07 40.73
CA GLU A 553 -15.17 -25.99 40.75
C GLU A 553 -15.84 -27.33 41.18
N PRO A 554 -17.03 -27.30 41.83
CA PRO A 554 -17.71 -28.51 42.29
C PRO A 554 -17.97 -29.52 41.15
N GLY A 555 -17.36 -30.71 41.23
CA GLY A 555 -17.43 -31.74 40.18
C GLY A 555 -16.07 -32.30 39.76
N ARG A 556 -14.96 -31.71 40.24
CA ARG A 556 -13.54 -32.09 40.38
C ARG A 556 -12.80 -32.97 39.35
N PHE A 557 -13.46 -33.78 38.54
CA PHE A 557 -12.84 -34.63 37.53
C PHE A 557 -13.77 -34.80 36.33
N GLN A 558 -14.01 -33.69 35.63
CA GLN A 558 -14.66 -33.77 34.33
C GLN A 558 -13.63 -34.20 33.30
N TYR A 559 -13.35 -35.51 33.28
CA TYR A 559 -12.50 -36.14 32.29
C TYR A 559 -13.07 -35.95 30.88
N ASN A 560 -12.19 -35.86 29.89
CA ASN A 560 -12.59 -35.64 28.49
C ASN A 560 -13.40 -34.33 28.27
N ARG A 561 -13.18 -33.33 29.13
CA ARG A 561 -13.66 -31.95 28.93
C ARG A 561 -12.48 -31.05 28.62
N ASP A 562 -12.67 -30.19 27.62
CA ASP A 562 -11.73 -29.13 27.29
C ASP A 562 -11.86 -27.95 28.28
N TRP A 563 -10.78 -27.65 29.00
CA TRP A 563 -10.66 -26.46 29.84
C TRP A 563 -9.86 -25.38 29.10
N GLU A 564 -10.42 -24.17 28.98
CA GLU A 564 -9.67 -23.03 28.44
C GLU A 564 -8.68 -22.53 29.50
N VAL A 565 -7.40 -22.80 29.27
CA VAL A 565 -6.31 -22.42 30.20
C VAL A 565 -5.59 -21.15 29.75
N TRP A 566 -5.71 -20.80 28.46
CA TRP A 566 -5.18 -19.57 27.90
C TRP A 566 -5.96 -19.18 26.65
N ALA A 567 -6.20 -17.89 26.46
CA ALA A 567 -6.72 -17.35 25.22
C ALA A 567 -6.28 -15.90 25.01
N ASP A 568 -6.11 -15.50 23.76
CA ASP A 568 -5.84 -14.11 23.40
C ASP A 568 -6.40 -13.78 22.01
N ASN A 569 -6.60 -12.49 21.76
CA ASN A 569 -7.12 -11.98 20.51
C ASN A 569 -6.00 -11.84 19.47
N VAL A 570 -6.36 -12.06 18.21
CA VAL A 570 -5.50 -11.96 17.03
C VAL A 570 -6.15 -11.01 16.03
N SER A 571 -5.38 -10.06 15.55
CA SER A 571 -5.75 -9.18 14.44
C SER A 571 -5.07 -9.67 13.16
N PRO A 572 -5.65 -9.45 11.97
CA PRO A 572 -4.93 -9.64 10.71
C PRO A 572 -3.55 -8.96 10.75
N HIS A 573 -3.44 -7.75 11.30
CA HIS A 573 -2.20 -6.99 11.41
C HIS A 573 -1.12 -7.62 12.30
N ASP A 574 -1.48 -8.57 13.17
CA ASP A 574 -0.49 -9.30 13.99
C ASP A 574 0.33 -10.28 13.13
N TRP A 575 -0.11 -10.58 11.90
CA TRP A 575 0.60 -11.45 10.98
C TRP A 575 1.60 -10.67 10.13
N VAL A 576 2.80 -11.23 9.98
CA VAL A 576 3.92 -10.58 9.27
C VAL A 576 4.47 -11.50 8.19
N ALA A 577 4.67 -10.99 6.97
CA ALA A 577 5.31 -11.77 5.91
C ALA A 577 6.79 -12.06 6.21
N LYS A 578 7.22 -13.26 5.84
CA LYS A 578 8.62 -13.70 5.91
C LYS A 578 9.02 -14.26 4.53
N PRO A 579 9.84 -13.53 3.74
CA PRO A 579 10.42 -12.20 4.01
C PRO A 579 9.38 -11.07 3.90
N LEU A 580 9.73 -9.86 4.33
CA LEU A 580 8.84 -8.69 4.27
C LEU A 580 8.62 -8.15 2.84
N CYS A 581 9.42 -8.57 1.86
CA CYS A 581 9.22 -8.18 0.47
C CYS A 581 9.68 -9.29 -0.47
N SER A 582 9.16 -9.24 -1.69
CA SER A 582 9.49 -10.20 -2.75
C SER A 582 10.86 -9.99 -3.38
N HIS A 583 11.34 -8.75 -3.47
CA HIS A 583 12.52 -8.38 -4.24
C HIS A 583 13.34 -7.28 -3.55
N PHE A 584 14.65 -7.32 -3.75
CA PHE A 584 15.57 -6.25 -3.38
C PHE A 584 15.95 -5.38 -4.59
N SER A 585 15.98 -4.06 -4.39
CA SER A 585 16.49 -3.07 -5.36
C SER A 585 17.98 -2.80 -5.18
N SER A 586 18.47 -2.86 -3.95
CA SER A 586 19.89 -2.73 -3.62
C SER A 586 20.25 -3.67 -2.46
N MET A 587 21.55 -3.92 -2.31
CA MET A 587 22.10 -4.73 -1.23
C MET A 587 23.43 -4.13 -0.77
N SER A 588 23.79 -4.33 0.49
CA SER A 588 25.11 -4.00 1.00
C SER A 588 25.60 -5.07 1.97
N VAL A 589 26.92 -5.18 2.11
CA VAL A 589 27.57 -6.08 3.07
C VAL A 589 28.40 -5.23 4.00
N ASN A 590 28.17 -5.40 5.29
CA ASN A 590 28.93 -4.77 6.35
C ASN A 590 29.77 -5.83 7.07
N LEU A 591 31.09 -5.63 7.13
CA LEU A 591 32.06 -6.54 7.73
C LEU A 591 32.79 -5.84 8.87
N HIS A 592 32.73 -6.43 10.07
CA HIS A 592 33.48 -5.98 11.24
C HIS A 592 34.67 -6.90 11.48
N ILE A 593 35.88 -6.35 11.55
CA ILE A 593 37.07 -7.09 11.97
C ILE A 593 37.13 -7.16 13.49
N ALA A 594 37.50 -8.33 14.01
CA ALA A 594 37.55 -8.57 15.45
C ALA A 594 38.55 -7.67 16.18
N ASP A 595 38.26 -7.47 17.46
CA ASP A 595 39.19 -6.85 18.39
C ASP A 595 40.10 -7.90 19.03
N ALA A 596 40.91 -8.58 18.22
CA ALA A 596 41.88 -9.57 18.68
C ALA A 596 43.27 -9.26 18.11
N ASN A 597 44.30 -9.77 18.79
CA ASN A 597 45.66 -9.69 18.26
C ASN A 597 45.69 -10.42 16.90
N TRP A 598 46.32 -9.77 15.91
CA TRP A 598 46.43 -10.27 14.53
C TRP A 598 45.10 -10.45 13.79
N ALA A 599 43.99 -9.84 14.24
CA ALA A 599 42.69 -9.99 13.57
C ALA A 599 42.61 -9.34 12.17
N GLY A 600 43.48 -8.36 11.90
CA GLY A 600 43.66 -7.80 10.56
C GLY A 600 44.42 -8.76 9.64
N THR A 601 44.50 -8.43 8.36
CA THR A 601 45.20 -9.25 7.35
C THR A 601 45.92 -8.37 6.34
N ASP A 602 46.95 -8.90 5.70
CA ASP A 602 47.56 -8.32 4.50
C ASP A 602 46.87 -8.78 3.20
N ASP A 603 45.80 -9.57 3.28
CA ASP A 603 44.99 -9.95 2.12
C ASP A 603 43.99 -8.85 1.72
N SER A 604 43.41 -8.99 0.52
CA SER A 604 42.20 -8.27 0.13
C SER A 604 40.96 -9.11 0.44
N LEU A 605 39.97 -8.49 1.08
CA LEU A 605 38.70 -9.15 1.38
C LEU A 605 37.64 -8.82 0.34
N TYR A 606 36.87 -9.82 -0.08
CA TYR A 606 35.82 -9.68 -1.11
C TYR A 606 34.48 -10.26 -0.66
N ALA A 607 33.39 -9.59 -1.03
CA ALA A 607 32.06 -10.15 -1.00
C ALA A 607 31.76 -10.86 -2.33
N LYS A 608 31.43 -12.15 -2.27
CA LYS A 608 30.98 -12.99 -3.38
C LYS A 608 29.47 -13.12 -3.27
N VAL A 609 28.74 -12.50 -4.19
CA VAL A 609 27.26 -12.43 -4.16
C VAL A 609 26.72 -12.75 -5.54
N GLY A 610 25.90 -13.80 -5.65
CA GLY A 610 25.47 -14.33 -6.95
C GLY A 610 26.67 -14.66 -7.83
N LYS A 611 26.71 -14.08 -9.04
CA LYS A 611 27.86 -14.15 -9.96
C LYS A 611 28.88 -13.02 -9.75
N GLY A 612 28.57 -12.07 -8.88
CA GLY A 612 29.37 -10.87 -8.64
C GLY A 612 30.47 -11.07 -7.59
N ARG A 613 31.55 -10.30 -7.75
CA ARG A 613 32.67 -10.21 -6.80
C ARG A 613 32.96 -8.74 -6.53
N PHE A 614 32.84 -8.34 -5.26
CA PHE A 614 32.92 -6.94 -4.82
C PHE A 614 34.05 -6.79 -3.81
N LEU A 615 34.96 -5.84 -4.03
CA LEU A 615 36.05 -5.58 -3.09
C LEU A 615 35.47 -4.92 -1.84
N ILE A 616 35.73 -5.53 -0.68
CA ILE A 616 35.37 -4.93 0.61
C ILE A 616 36.47 -3.97 1.04
N THR A 617 37.70 -4.47 1.11
CA THR A 617 38.85 -3.72 1.62
C THR A 617 40.17 -4.40 1.23
N ARG A 618 41.27 -3.66 1.36
CA ARG A 618 42.63 -4.15 1.19
C ARG A 618 43.38 -3.90 2.50
N HIS A 619 44.07 -4.93 3.00
CA HIS A 619 44.90 -4.83 4.19
C HIS A 619 44.17 -4.29 5.45
N PRO A 620 43.00 -4.83 5.82
CA PRO A 620 42.24 -4.30 6.94
C PRO A 620 42.94 -4.53 8.28
N SER A 621 42.82 -3.55 9.17
CA SER A 621 43.31 -3.61 10.55
C SER A 621 42.22 -4.08 11.53
N ARG A 622 42.65 -4.47 12.74
CA ARG A 622 41.74 -4.82 13.83
C ARG A 622 40.74 -3.70 14.13
N ARG A 623 39.52 -4.07 14.53
CA ARG A 623 38.40 -3.16 14.87
C ARG A 623 37.83 -2.33 13.72
N GLU A 624 38.35 -2.45 12.51
CA GLU A 624 37.80 -1.72 11.38
C GLU A 624 36.47 -2.31 10.92
N VAL A 625 35.62 -1.45 10.38
CA VAL A 625 34.30 -1.77 9.87
C VAL A 625 34.21 -1.27 8.45
N PHE A 626 33.76 -2.12 7.55
CA PHE A 626 33.65 -1.82 6.13
C PHE A 626 32.23 -2.06 5.68
N THR A 627 31.69 -1.12 4.91
CA THR A 627 30.42 -1.29 4.19
C THR A 627 30.72 -1.32 2.70
N THR A 628 30.16 -2.30 2.01
CA THR A 628 30.35 -2.51 0.58
C THR A 628 29.03 -2.65 -0.11
N ASP A 629 28.76 -1.75 -1.05
CA ASP A 629 27.56 -1.82 -1.87
C ASP A 629 27.66 -2.95 -2.89
N ILE A 630 26.60 -3.74 -2.95
CA ILE A 630 26.46 -4.85 -3.87
C ILE A 630 25.55 -4.42 -5.00
N SER A 631 26.15 -4.27 -6.19
CA SER A 631 25.37 -3.97 -7.39
C SER A 631 24.55 -5.19 -7.79
N VAL A 632 23.24 -5.13 -7.58
CA VAL A 632 22.27 -6.17 -7.96
C VAL A 632 22.38 -6.53 -9.46
N PRO A 633 22.48 -5.57 -10.41
CA PRO A 633 22.71 -5.89 -11.82
C PRO A 633 24.00 -6.65 -12.10
N LYS A 634 25.08 -6.40 -11.36
CA LYS A 634 26.35 -7.15 -11.52
C LYS A 634 26.29 -8.54 -10.87
N ALA A 635 25.56 -8.68 -9.77
CA ALA A 635 25.46 -9.94 -9.02
C ALA A 635 24.48 -10.93 -9.67
N TYR A 636 23.35 -10.43 -10.18
CA TYR A 636 22.21 -11.25 -10.60
C TYR A 636 21.74 -11.02 -12.04
N GLU A 637 22.35 -10.07 -12.77
CA GLU A 637 21.96 -9.72 -14.15
C GLU A 637 20.51 -9.18 -14.27
N THR A 638 19.97 -8.63 -13.17
CA THR A 638 18.63 -8.04 -13.09
C THR A 638 18.64 -6.68 -12.41
N LYS A 639 17.61 -5.85 -12.63
CA LYS A 639 17.43 -4.59 -11.89
C LYS A 639 16.99 -4.81 -10.43
N HIS A 640 16.20 -5.86 -10.21
CA HIS A 640 15.73 -6.29 -8.90
C HIS A 640 15.93 -7.80 -8.78
N VAL A 641 16.37 -8.28 -7.62
CA VAL A 641 16.57 -9.70 -7.36
C VAL A 641 15.50 -10.21 -6.41
N ALA A 642 14.89 -11.36 -6.70
CA ALA A 642 13.93 -11.96 -5.79
C ALA A 642 14.66 -12.36 -4.49
N VAL A 643 14.06 -12.09 -3.33
CA VAL A 643 14.67 -12.43 -2.03
C VAL A 643 14.96 -13.94 -1.94
N ALA A 644 14.11 -14.77 -2.55
CA ALA A 644 14.31 -16.22 -2.63
C ALA A 644 15.55 -16.65 -3.43
N ASP A 645 16.02 -15.82 -4.36
CA ASP A 645 17.20 -16.10 -5.19
C ASP A 645 18.50 -15.66 -4.51
N VAL A 646 18.41 -14.87 -3.43
CA VAL A 646 19.55 -14.43 -2.62
C VAL A 646 19.89 -15.52 -1.60
N ALA A 647 20.51 -16.60 -2.05
CA ALA A 647 20.75 -17.77 -1.20
C ALA A 647 21.89 -17.58 -0.17
N SER A 648 22.95 -16.87 -0.53
CA SER A 648 24.13 -16.69 0.34
C SER A 648 25.02 -15.52 -0.09
N VAL A 649 25.79 -15.01 0.87
CA VAL A 649 26.93 -14.11 0.64
C VAL A 649 28.21 -14.78 1.15
N GLY A 650 29.25 -14.83 0.32
CA GLY A 650 30.56 -15.33 0.70
C GLY A 650 31.52 -14.19 1.03
N ILE A 651 32.26 -14.28 2.14
CA ILE A 651 33.39 -13.39 2.45
C ILE A 651 34.68 -14.16 2.16
N ALA A 652 35.45 -13.69 1.18
CA ALA A 652 36.68 -14.34 0.73
C ALA A 652 37.92 -13.55 1.12
N SER A 653 38.97 -14.24 1.56
CA SER A 653 40.32 -13.69 1.75
C SER A 653 41.19 -14.09 0.56
N GLU A 654 41.76 -13.10 -0.13
CA GLU A 654 42.57 -13.33 -1.33
C GLU A 654 43.79 -12.40 -1.34
N GLY A 655 44.98 -12.98 -1.23
CA GLY A 655 46.25 -12.22 -1.29
C GLY A 655 47.51 -13.09 -1.17
N GLY A 656 47.40 -14.27 -0.55
CA GLY A 656 48.50 -15.19 -0.34
C GLY A 656 49.35 -14.89 0.89
N HIS A 657 48.87 -14.06 1.82
CA HIS A 657 49.68 -13.54 2.92
C HIS A 657 49.38 -14.20 4.27
N ASP A 658 48.22 -13.92 4.86
CA ASP A 658 47.87 -14.37 6.21
C ASP A 658 46.36 -14.65 6.36
N ALA A 659 45.78 -14.47 7.55
CA ALA A 659 44.39 -14.78 7.82
C ALA A 659 43.71 -13.59 8.50
N ALA A 660 42.43 -13.38 8.20
CA ALA A 660 41.60 -12.39 8.87
C ALA A 660 40.73 -13.04 9.95
N LEU A 661 40.39 -12.29 11.00
CA LEU A 661 39.34 -12.69 11.94
C LEU A 661 38.15 -11.73 11.83
N PRO A 662 37.15 -12.03 10.99
CA PRO A 662 35.84 -11.38 11.06
C PRO A 662 35.23 -11.61 12.45
N LYS A 663 34.63 -10.55 13.02
CA LYS A 663 33.78 -10.66 14.21
C LYS A 663 32.33 -10.88 13.81
N GLU A 664 31.89 -10.15 12.80
CA GLU A 664 30.49 -10.05 12.42
C GLU A 664 30.39 -9.67 10.96
N VAL A 665 29.43 -10.27 10.28
CA VAL A 665 29.01 -9.87 8.96
C VAL A 665 27.52 -9.63 8.98
N THR A 666 27.12 -8.46 8.51
CA THR A 666 25.71 -8.08 8.35
C THR A 666 25.45 -7.82 6.87
N VAL A 667 24.53 -8.56 6.29
CA VAL A 667 24.06 -8.36 4.92
C VAL A 667 22.77 -7.59 4.98
N TYR A 668 22.69 -6.48 4.24
CA TYR A 668 21.49 -5.68 4.08
C TYR A 668 20.91 -5.87 2.68
N GLY A 669 19.58 -5.92 2.60
CA GLY A 669 18.80 -5.92 1.37
C GLY A 669 17.68 -4.91 1.50
N PHE A 670 17.52 -4.04 0.50
CA PHE A 670 16.54 -2.97 0.52
C PHE A 670 15.38 -3.33 -0.40
N CYS A 671 14.17 -3.38 0.15
CA CYS A 671 12.98 -3.79 -0.57
C CYS A 671 12.69 -2.86 -1.76
N SER A 672 12.31 -3.44 -2.89
CA SER A 672 11.85 -2.67 -4.05
C SER A 672 10.46 -2.08 -3.77
N GLY A 673 10.36 -0.77 -3.57
CA GLY A 673 9.07 -0.07 -3.43
C GLY A 673 9.05 1.00 -2.34
N THR A 674 9.50 0.70 -1.13
CA THR A 674 9.41 1.66 0.01
C THR A 674 10.70 1.78 0.84
N TYR A 675 11.84 1.33 0.30
CA TYR A 675 13.15 1.37 0.96
C TYR A 675 13.24 0.64 2.32
N THR A 676 12.30 -0.22 2.68
CA THR A 676 12.45 -1.06 3.90
C THR A 676 13.74 -1.85 3.82
N ALA A 677 14.61 -1.65 4.80
CA ALA A 677 15.86 -2.38 4.95
C ALA A 677 15.62 -3.67 5.74
N LEU A 678 16.03 -4.79 5.16
CA LEU A 678 16.13 -6.07 5.83
C LEU A 678 17.60 -6.41 6.06
N SER A 679 17.90 -7.11 7.14
CA SER A 679 19.24 -7.60 7.41
C SER A 679 19.29 -9.07 7.81
N VAL A 680 20.42 -9.70 7.53
CA VAL A 680 20.84 -10.96 8.13
C VAL A 680 22.21 -10.74 8.75
N LYS A 681 22.32 -11.01 10.04
CA LYS A 681 23.54 -10.86 10.82
C LYS A 681 24.08 -12.22 11.23
N GLN A 682 25.38 -12.41 11.04
CA GLN A 682 26.09 -13.63 11.43
C GLN A 682 27.35 -13.25 12.23
N GLU A 683 27.43 -13.73 13.48
CA GLU A 683 28.65 -13.67 14.28
C GLU A 683 29.63 -14.75 13.83
N ILE A 684 30.91 -14.38 13.77
CA ILE A 684 32.00 -15.22 13.31
C ILE A 684 33.03 -15.37 14.43
N LYS A 685 33.48 -16.61 14.64
CA LYS A 685 34.46 -16.97 15.67
C LYS A 685 35.73 -17.59 15.10
N ASP A 686 35.66 -18.06 13.86
CA ASP A 686 36.74 -18.78 13.20
C ASP A 686 37.54 -17.86 12.30
N TRP A 687 38.84 -18.13 12.20
CA TRP A 687 39.76 -17.43 11.31
C TRP A 687 39.45 -17.76 9.85
N LEU A 688 39.45 -16.73 9.00
CA LEU A 688 39.33 -16.83 7.55
C LEU A 688 40.73 -16.77 6.94
N TYR A 689 41.27 -17.93 6.56
CA TYR A 689 42.60 -18.03 5.96
C TYR A 689 42.59 -17.64 4.48
N ASP A 690 43.75 -17.26 3.94
CA ASP A 690 43.91 -17.04 2.50
C ASP A 690 43.33 -18.18 1.64
N GLY A 691 42.67 -17.80 0.56
CA GLY A 691 41.98 -18.71 -0.36
C GLY A 691 40.66 -19.27 0.17
N GLN A 692 40.32 -19.06 1.45
CA GLN A 692 39.04 -19.50 2.00
C GLN A 692 37.91 -18.53 1.68
N THR A 693 36.69 -19.04 1.76
CA THR A 693 35.47 -18.24 1.68
C THR A 693 34.51 -18.69 2.76
N LEU A 694 34.14 -17.77 3.64
CA LEU A 694 33.11 -17.93 4.65
C LEU A 694 31.74 -17.63 4.03
N ASN A 695 30.85 -18.61 3.97
CA ASN A 695 29.52 -18.42 3.40
C ASN A 695 28.46 -18.17 4.48
N ILE A 696 27.66 -17.12 4.29
CA ILE A 696 26.54 -16.77 5.15
C ILE A 696 25.27 -17.16 4.40
N ALA A 697 24.51 -18.09 4.96
CA ALA A 697 23.23 -18.51 4.38
C ALA A 697 22.14 -17.47 4.64
N LEU A 698 21.48 -17.01 3.58
CA LEU A 698 20.51 -15.91 3.56
C LEU A 698 19.09 -16.38 3.24
N ALA A 699 18.70 -17.51 3.84
CA ALA A 699 17.36 -18.07 3.65
C ALA A 699 16.27 -17.00 3.92
N PRO A 700 15.15 -16.99 3.18
CA PRO A 700 14.17 -15.89 3.23
C PRO A 700 13.60 -15.61 4.63
N ASP A 701 13.53 -16.62 5.50
CA ASP A 701 13.06 -16.54 6.88
C ASP A 701 14.06 -15.90 7.85
N LYS A 702 15.34 -15.82 7.48
CA LYS A 702 16.40 -15.17 8.29
C LYS A 702 16.41 -13.66 8.20
N TRP A 703 15.79 -13.09 7.16
CA TRP A 703 15.75 -11.65 6.96
C TRP A 703 14.83 -11.00 8.00
N VAL A 704 15.41 -10.09 8.78
CA VAL A 704 14.69 -9.30 9.79
C VAL A 704 14.68 -7.84 9.39
N LYS A 705 13.59 -7.14 9.71
CA LYS A 705 13.52 -5.69 9.53
C LYS A 705 14.57 -5.03 10.41
N VAL A 706 15.31 -4.07 9.85
CA VAL A 706 16.29 -3.25 10.57
C VAL A 706 15.58 -2.21 11.41
#